data_AF-A0AAU9P058-F1
#
_entry.id   AF-A0AAU9P058-F1
#
_cell.length_a   1.000
_cell.length_b   1.000
_cell.length_c   1.000
_cell.angle_alpha   90.00
_cell.angle_beta   90.00
_cell.angle_gamma   90.00
#
_symmetry.space_group_name_H-M   'P 1'
#
loop_
_entity.id
_entity.type
_entity.pdbx_description
1 polymer ?
#
loop_
_entity_poly.entity_id
_entity_poly.type
_entity_poly.pdbx_seq_one_letter_code
_entity_poly.pdbx_strand_id
1 'polypeptide(L)'
;MGTTTALAPGLSRKLKKVLETRTDNPDLLASLNTLSTFYNDNTAPARRNLRSTIEKRSLTINHDFLLASDAAQQALDRVEEEVNSLAECCDKIAKSLNNCNATTGDIITTTERLKQELEITTQRQEIASCFLRDYQLSSEEINALREEELNENFFKALSHVQTIHGNCKVLLRTHHQRAGLELMDMMAVYQEGAYERLCRWVQTECRRLGDTDNPEVSELLKMAVRSLKERPVLFKYCAEEVANMRHNALFRRFISALTRGGPGGMPRPIEVHAHDPLRYVGDMLGWLHQALASERELVFVLLDPDAVVDTGPTARKFSTNTSSSEINNNNNNNQETEKEKSETDLTFVLDRIFEGVCRPFKVRVEQVLQSQPNLIISYKLSNTLEFYSHTVSDLLGRETALCNTLWGLKEAAQKTFFEILKVRGEKLLRYPPLVAVDLSPPPAVREGVTLLLELITIHDSMMVPASGIKPLFDPVISALLDPIIQICEQAMEAHKSKGSIDSSRRNRTRSDVAQSRRSSVDAILTPTQVAPSKSNETASKIFIINCLCAIQQPLLKHQVAASGYVKKLGAMIDSHMSSLVEKEVKAILTKCGLSNKMPLFLDTSESASALSEMEETSPAALSECLKAFFGLILGSDTSLPEFEEMQLPHLRSEASVQVARSLAEGYEVIYKAILDPKNGYLDPKSLARHPPDQIRTILGI
;
A
#
# COMPACT_ATOMS: atom_id res chain seq x y z
N MET A 1 -121.31 100.43 128.34
CA MET A 1 -121.90 99.83 129.55
C MET A 1 -121.60 98.33 129.49
N GLY A 2 -120.72 97.68 130.25
CA GLY A 2 -119.82 98.09 131.33
C GLY A 2 -118.77 96.99 131.60
N THR A 3 -117.60 97.42 132.13
CA THR A 3 -116.71 96.81 133.17
C THR A 3 -116.52 95.28 133.25
N THR A 4 -115.35 94.66 133.49
CA THR A 4 -113.88 94.95 133.54
C THR A 4 -113.23 93.60 133.86
N THR A 5 -112.27 93.10 133.06
CA THR A 5 -111.23 92.16 133.50
C THR A 5 -110.00 92.29 132.59
N ALA A 6 -108.93 92.90 133.08
CA ALA A 6 -107.67 93.04 132.35
C ALA A 6 -106.80 91.79 132.53
N LEU A 7 -106.59 91.02 131.46
CA LEU A 7 -105.58 89.95 131.40
C LEU A 7 -104.18 90.51 131.11
N ALA A 8 -103.15 89.90 131.70
CA ALA A 8 -101.78 90.40 131.70
C ALA A 8 -101.15 90.53 130.28
N PRO A 9 -100.33 91.58 130.02
CA PRO A 9 -99.78 91.93 128.69
C PRO A 9 -98.85 90.88 128.04
N GLY A 10 -98.33 89.92 128.80
CA GLY A 10 -97.49 88.84 128.26
C GLY A 10 -98.24 87.80 127.42
N LEU A 11 -99.54 87.61 127.66
CA LEU A 11 -100.34 86.58 126.98
C LEU A 11 -100.72 86.98 125.55
N SER A 12 -101.08 88.27 125.35
CA SER A 12 -101.51 88.80 124.04
C SER A 12 -100.40 88.72 122.97
N ARG A 13 -99.14 88.94 123.37
CA ARG A 13 -97.98 88.87 122.46
C ARG A 13 -97.66 87.44 122.00
N LYS A 14 -97.81 86.44 122.90
CA LYS A 14 -97.61 85.02 122.55
C LYS A 14 -98.71 84.52 121.62
N LEU A 15 -99.96 84.92 121.84
CA LEU A 15 -101.09 84.54 120.99
C LEU A 15 -100.91 85.03 119.55
N LYS A 16 -100.48 86.29 119.38
CA LYS A 16 -100.25 86.88 118.05
C LYS A 16 -99.13 86.16 117.28
N LYS A 17 -98.04 85.76 117.96
CA LYS A 17 -96.91 85.04 117.34
C LYS A 17 -97.26 83.61 116.90
N VAL A 18 -98.13 82.93 117.65
CA VAL A 18 -98.61 81.58 117.29
C VAL A 18 -99.54 81.64 116.08
N LEU A 19 -100.39 82.67 115.98
CA LEU A 19 -101.31 82.85 114.85
C LEU A 19 -100.62 83.27 113.54
N GLU A 20 -99.43 83.91 113.60
CA GLU A 20 -98.67 84.32 112.41
C GLU A 20 -97.75 83.20 111.84
N THR A 21 -97.62 82.05 112.52
CA THR A 21 -96.73 80.95 112.06
C THR A 21 -97.47 80.04 111.08
N ARG A 22 -97.15 80.12 109.77
CA ARG A 22 -97.70 79.25 108.72
C ARG A 22 -97.14 77.82 108.82
N THR A 23 -98.01 76.84 109.05
CA THR A 23 -97.67 75.43 109.36
C THR A 23 -97.77 74.47 108.16
N ASP A 24 -97.93 74.99 106.94
CA ASP A 24 -98.35 74.28 105.74
C ASP A 24 -97.31 74.26 104.59
N ASN A 25 -96.04 74.54 104.87
CA ASN A 25 -94.95 74.50 103.86
C ASN A 25 -94.36 73.07 103.66
N PRO A 26 -94.29 72.51 102.44
CA PRO A 26 -93.80 71.15 102.17
C PRO A 26 -92.34 70.90 102.59
N ASP A 27 -91.43 71.87 102.45
CA ASP A 27 -90.02 71.70 102.89
C ASP A 27 -89.93 71.64 104.42
N LEU A 28 -90.81 72.39 105.10
CA LEU A 28 -90.93 72.34 106.56
C LEU A 28 -91.49 70.98 106.98
N LEU A 29 -92.48 70.44 106.28
CA LEU A 29 -93.02 69.09 106.54
C LEU A 29 -91.98 67.99 106.27
N ALA A 30 -91.18 68.08 105.21
CA ALA A 30 -90.10 67.14 104.92
C ALA A 30 -88.99 67.21 105.98
N SER A 31 -88.62 68.43 106.39
CA SER A 31 -87.66 68.65 107.48
C SER A 31 -88.19 68.13 108.81
N LEU A 32 -89.48 68.35 109.12
CA LEU A 32 -90.14 67.85 110.33
C LEU A 32 -90.33 66.33 110.30
N ASN A 33 -90.63 65.70 109.16
CA ASN A 33 -90.64 64.25 109.00
C ASN A 33 -89.25 63.67 109.24
N THR A 34 -88.21 64.30 108.68
CA THR A 34 -86.83 63.89 108.92
C THR A 34 -86.46 64.07 110.38
N LEU A 35 -86.86 65.19 111.00
CA LEU A 35 -86.68 65.45 112.43
C LEU A 35 -87.40 64.40 113.29
N SER A 36 -88.62 64.02 112.91
CA SER A 36 -89.43 63.00 113.57
C SER A 36 -88.78 61.62 113.54
N THR A 37 -87.87 61.32 112.60
CA THR A 37 -87.16 60.02 112.61
C THR A 37 -86.22 59.86 113.81
N PHE A 38 -85.81 60.95 114.46
CA PHE A 38 -84.82 60.91 115.55
C PHE A 38 -85.15 61.79 116.76
N TYR A 39 -86.16 62.66 116.69
CA TYR A 39 -86.59 63.53 117.77
C TYR A 39 -87.94 63.06 118.34
N ASN A 40 -87.89 62.00 119.16
CA ASN A 40 -89.09 61.31 119.64
C ASN A 40 -89.70 61.92 120.91
N ASP A 41 -88.90 62.56 121.78
CA ASP A 41 -89.34 63.06 123.09
C ASP A 41 -89.07 64.57 123.30
N ASN A 42 -90.12 65.35 123.56
CA ASN A 42 -90.06 66.81 123.69
C ASN A 42 -89.74 67.31 125.12
N THR A 43 -88.63 66.84 125.69
CA THR A 43 -88.16 67.27 127.01
C THR A 43 -87.32 68.57 126.93
N ALA A 44 -87.23 69.34 128.02
CA ALA A 44 -86.43 70.57 128.08
C ALA A 44 -84.95 70.41 127.68
N PRO A 45 -84.21 69.34 128.09
CA PRO A 45 -82.85 69.11 127.60
C PRO A 45 -82.80 68.77 126.11
N ALA A 46 -83.77 68.03 125.57
CA ALA A 46 -83.83 67.70 124.14
C ALA A 46 -84.00 68.94 123.25
N ARG A 47 -84.83 69.91 123.67
CA ARG A 47 -85.00 71.19 122.94
C ARG A 47 -83.72 72.04 122.90
N ARG A 48 -82.93 72.06 123.99
CA ARG A 48 -81.65 72.80 124.03
C ARG A 48 -80.58 72.17 123.14
N ASN A 49 -80.61 70.85 122.99
CA ASN A 49 -79.55 70.11 122.28
C ASN A 49 -79.90 69.76 120.82
N LEU A 50 -81.13 70.02 120.35
CA LEU A 50 -81.61 69.67 119.00
C LEU A 50 -80.67 70.09 117.86
N ARG A 51 -80.16 71.32 117.92
CA ARG A 51 -79.22 71.84 116.90
C ARG A 51 -77.93 71.00 116.85
N SER A 52 -77.36 70.70 118.03
CA SER A 52 -76.16 69.87 118.14
C SER A 52 -76.42 68.45 117.61
N THR A 53 -77.61 67.88 117.85
CA THR A 53 -77.98 66.56 117.31
C THR A 53 -78.11 66.57 115.79
N ILE A 54 -78.71 67.61 115.20
CA ILE A 54 -78.81 67.77 113.74
C ILE A 54 -77.41 67.92 113.13
N GLU A 55 -76.59 68.82 113.67
CA GLU A 55 -75.22 69.05 113.18
C GLU A 55 -74.37 67.78 113.28
N LYS A 56 -74.47 67.04 114.39
CA LYS A 56 -73.78 65.76 114.56
C LYS A 56 -74.21 64.72 113.53
N ARG A 57 -75.51 64.61 113.23
CA ARG A 57 -76.03 63.71 112.20
C ARG A 57 -75.59 64.12 110.80
N SER A 58 -75.60 65.41 110.48
CA SER A 58 -75.09 65.90 109.20
C SER A 58 -73.60 65.60 109.03
N LEU A 59 -72.82 65.70 110.11
CA LEU A 59 -71.40 65.40 110.10
C LEU A 59 -71.16 63.89 109.92
N THR A 60 -71.97 63.04 110.54
CA THR A 60 -71.96 61.59 110.29
C THR A 60 -72.25 61.25 108.84
N ILE A 61 -73.28 61.85 108.22
CA ILE A 61 -73.63 61.59 106.81
C ILE A 61 -72.48 62.01 105.87
N ASN A 62 -71.87 63.18 106.09
CA ASN A 62 -70.73 63.61 105.30
C ASN A 62 -69.51 62.70 105.49
N HIS A 63 -69.31 62.17 106.71
CA HIS A 63 -68.24 61.22 106.98
C HIS A 63 -68.50 59.87 106.27
N ASP A 64 -69.74 59.38 106.30
CA ASP A 64 -70.14 58.16 105.58
C ASP A 64 -69.96 58.33 104.06
N PHE A 65 -70.24 59.51 103.50
CA PHE A 65 -69.98 59.79 102.08
C PHE A 65 -68.49 59.81 101.75
N LEU A 66 -67.65 60.44 102.57
CA LEU A 66 -66.20 60.43 102.37
C LEU A 66 -65.63 59.01 102.47
N LEU A 67 -66.10 58.21 103.43
CA LEU A 67 -65.73 56.81 103.56
C LEU A 67 -66.19 55.97 102.36
N ALA A 68 -67.39 56.21 101.83
CA ALA A 68 -67.87 55.53 100.63
C ALA A 68 -67.13 55.95 99.36
N SER A 69 -66.69 57.21 99.26
CA SER A 69 -65.97 57.74 98.09
C SER A 69 -64.48 57.40 98.07
N ASP A 70 -63.87 57.12 99.21
CA ASP A 70 -62.43 56.78 99.35
C ASP A 70 -62.04 55.57 98.49
N ALA A 71 -62.87 54.51 98.49
CA ALA A 71 -62.62 53.31 97.69
C ALA A 71 -62.59 53.60 96.17
N ALA A 72 -63.44 54.52 95.70
CA ALA A 72 -63.49 54.92 94.28
C ALA A 72 -62.27 55.79 93.91
N GLN A 73 -61.84 56.67 94.81
CA GLN A 73 -60.65 57.51 94.60
C GLN A 73 -59.38 56.64 94.53
N GLN A 74 -59.20 55.71 95.47
CA GLN A 74 -58.09 54.75 95.43
C GLN A 74 -58.11 53.82 94.20
N ALA A 75 -59.29 53.52 93.66
CA ALA A 75 -59.39 52.77 92.40
C ALA A 75 -58.95 53.63 91.21
N LEU A 76 -59.30 54.93 91.19
CA LEU A 76 -58.91 55.86 90.13
C LEU A 76 -57.39 56.12 90.16
N ASP A 77 -56.81 56.32 91.35
CA ASP A 77 -55.37 56.53 91.54
C ASP A 77 -54.58 55.31 91.03
N ARG A 78 -55.07 54.08 91.29
CA ARG A 78 -54.47 52.85 90.75
C ARG A 78 -54.53 52.77 89.23
N VAL A 79 -55.63 53.19 88.62
CA VAL A 79 -55.74 53.22 87.15
C VAL A 79 -54.78 54.25 86.56
N GLU A 80 -54.64 55.42 87.18
CA GLU A 80 -53.66 56.42 86.76
C GLU A 80 -52.22 55.87 86.86
N GLU A 81 -51.89 55.16 87.94
CA GLU A 81 -50.58 54.54 88.13
C GLU A 81 -50.28 53.46 87.07
N GLU A 82 -51.27 52.60 86.75
CA GLU A 82 -51.15 51.58 85.70
C GLU A 82 -51.01 52.20 84.31
N VAL A 83 -51.76 53.28 84.00
CA VAL A 83 -51.65 54.00 82.72
C VAL A 83 -50.28 54.67 82.58
N ASN A 84 -49.78 55.29 83.65
CA ASN A 84 -48.44 55.87 83.67
C ASN A 84 -47.36 54.80 83.49
N SER A 85 -47.51 53.65 84.15
CA SER A 85 -46.61 52.50 84.00
C SER A 85 -46.62 51.94 82.57
N LEU A 86 -47.79 51.89 81.93
CA LEU A 86 -47.92 51.48 80.53
C LEU A 86 -47.26 52.48 79.58
N ALA A 87 -47.46 53.78 79.80
CA ALA A 87 -46.81 54.82 79.00
C ALA A 87 -45.28 54.72 79.10
N GLU A 88 -44.75 54.53 80.31
CA GLU A 88 -43.31 54.32 80.51
C GLU A 88 -42.80 53.04 79.83
N CYS A 89 -43.60 51.96 79.84
CA CYS A 89 -43.27 50.72 79.14
C CYS A 89 -43.21 50.93 77.61
N CYS A 90 -44.19 51.60 77.03
CA CYS A 90 -44.22 51.95 75.61
C CYS A 90 -42.99 52.79 75.21
N ASP A 91 -42.60 53.77 76.03
CA ASP A 91 -41.40 54.58 75.80
C ASP A 91 -40.12 53.74 75.88
N LYS A 92 -40.02 52.81 76.84
CA LYS A 92 -38.89 51.88 76.95
C LYS A 92 -38.80 50.97 75.72
N ILE A 93 -39.93 50.46 75.22
CA ILE A 93 -39.99 49.64 74.01
C ILE A 93 -39.60 50.46 72.78
N ALA A 94 -40.14 51.67 72.62
CA ALA A 94 -39.80 52.55 71.50
C ALA A 94 -38.31 52.91 71.47
N LYS A 95 -37.72 53.22 72.63
CA LYS A 95 -36.27 53.47 72.76
C LYS A 95 -35.46 52.22 72.41
N SER A 96 -35.87 51.04 72.89
CA SER A 96 -35.18 49.78 72.60
C SER A 96 -35.27 49.41 71.12
N LEU A 97 -36.44 49.62 70.49
CA LEU A 97 -36.65 49.36 69.07
C LEU A 97 -35.82 50.30 68.19
N ASN A 98 -35.79 51.60 68.52
CA ASN A 98 -34.95 52.56 67.78
C ASN A 98 -33.46 52.23 67.92
N ASN A 99 -33.01 51.84 69.11
CA ASN A 99 -31.63 51.42 69.32
C ASN A 99 -31.29 50.13 68.55
N CYS A 100 -32.21 49.16 68.55
CA CYS A 100 -32.10 47.94 67.77
C CYS A 100 -32.08 48.22 66.25
N ASN A 101 -32.93 49.11 65.74
CA ASN A 101 -32.94 49.52 64.34
C ASN A 101 -31.63 50.22 63.93
N ALA A 102 -31.10 51.11 64.77
CA ALA A 102 -29.81 51.75 64.51
C ALA A 102 -28.68 50.73 64.45
N THR A 103 -28.61 49.84 65.45
CA THR A 103 -27.57 48.79 65.51
C THR A 103 -27.73 47.79 64.36
N THR A 104 -28.95 47.43 63.99
CA THR A 104 -29.25 46.53 62.86
C THR A 104 -28.91 47.19 61.53
N GLY A 105 -29.13 48.50 61.38
CA GLY A 105 -28.70 49.26 60.20
C GLY A 105 -27.18 49.23 60.01
N ASP A 106 -26.42 49.40 61.10
CA ASP A 106 -24.96 49.28 61.07
C ASP A 106 -24.51 47.85 60.75
N ILE A 107 -25.19 46.83 61.30
CA ILE A 107 -24.91 45.43 60.97
C ILE A 107 -25.24 45.13 59.50
N ILE A 108 -26.36 45.62 58.95
CA ILE A 108 -26.74 45.39 57.54
C ILE A 108 -25.72 46.06 56.61
N THR A 109 -25.36 47.32 56.87
CA THR A 109 -24.38 48.03 56.04
C THR A 109 -23.01 47.38 56.10
N THR A 110 -22.55 46.94 57.27
CA THR A 110 -21.29 46.19 57.40
C THR A 110 -21.37 44.82 56.74
N THR A 111 -22.50 44.12 56.84
CA THR A 111 -22.73 42.83 56.16
C THR A 111 -22.71 42.98 54.64
N GLU A 112 -23.35 44.02 54.10
CA GLU A 112 -23.39 44.29 52.67
C GLU A 112 -22.01 44.68 52.14
N ARG A 113 -21.26 45.51 52.88
CA ARG A 113 -19.86 45.81 52.58
C ARG A 113 -19.00 44.55 52.56
N LEU A 114 -19.10 43.70 53.59
CA LEU A 114 -18.34 42.45 53.66
C LEU A 114 -18.73 41.48 52.53
N LYS A 115 -20.00 41.44 52.14
CA LYS A 115 -20.47 40.62 51.02
C LYS A 115 -19.86 41.09 49.69
N GLN A 116 -19.81 42.40 49.45
CA GLN A 116 -19.16 42.99 48.27
C GLN A 116 -17.65 42.72 48.28
N GLU A 117 -16.99 42.88 49.43
CA GLU A 117 -15.55 42.56 49.58
C GLU A 117 -15.27 41.08 49.34
N LEU A 118 -16.14 40.19 49.83
CA LEU A 118 -16.05 38.75 49.59
C LEU A 118 -16.19 38.45 48.10
N GLU A 119 -17.17 39.02 47.41
CA GLU A 119 -17.37 38.83 45.97
C GLU A 119 -16.16 39.30 45.13
N ILE A 120 -15.62 40.48 45.43
CA ILE A 120 -14.41 40.99 44.76
C ILE A 120 -13.22 40.07 45.05
N THR A 121 -13.08 39.60 46.28
CA THR A 121 -11.98 38.71 46.68
C THR A 121 -12.09 37.36 45.99
N THR A 122 -13.29 36.79 45.87
CA THR A 122 -13.52 35.53 45.13
C THR A 122 -13.22 35.69 43.65
N GLN A 123 -13.64 36.79 43.02
CA GLN A 123 -13.29 37.06 41.62
C GLN A 123 -11.78 37.19 41.41
N ARG A 124 -11.08 37.89 42.32
CA ARG A 124 -9.61 37.99 42.27
C ARG A 124 -8.93 36.63 42.45
N GLN A 125 -9.45 35.79 43.35
CA GLN A 125 -8.96 34.43 43.55
C GLN A 125 -9.15 33.59 42.28
N GLU A 126 -10.31 33.68 41.62
CA GLU A 126 -10.58 32.97 40.36
C GLU A 126 -9.62 33.42 39.26
N ILE A 127 -9.43 34.72 39.07
CA ILE A 127 -8.48 35.26 38.08
C ILE A 127 -7.06 34.79 38.37
N ALA A 128 -6.63 34.84 39.63
CA ALA A 128 -5.32 34.34 40.03
C ALA A 128 -5.18 32.84 39.76
N SER A 129 -6.21 32.04 40.04
CA SER A 129 -6.20 30.59 39.79
C SER A 129 -6.12 30.26 38.29
N CYS A 130 -6.86 30.98 37.44
CA CYS A 130 -6.77 30.84 36.00
C CYS A 130 -5.39 31.26 35.48
N PHE A 131 -4.84 32.36 35.99
CA PHE A 131 -3.50 32.81 35.60
C PHE A 131 -2.41 31.79 35.99
N LEU A 132 -2.47 31.24 37.20
CA LEU A 132 -1.54 30.21 37.65
C LEU A 132 -1.65 28.94 36.80
N ARG A 133 -2.87 28.50 36.48
CA ARG A 133 -3.08 27.33 35.61
C ARG A 133 -2.52 27.58 34.21
N ASP A 134 -2.76 28.74 33.62
CA ASP A 134 -2.45 28.99 32.22
C ASP A 134 -0.98 29.39 31.96
N TYR A 135 -0.24 29.78 33.01
CA TYR A 135 1.13 30.31 32.93
C TYR A 135 2.13 29.72 33.93
N GLN A 136 1.75 28.79 34.81
CA GLN A 136 2.67 28.17 35.77
C GLN A 136 2.50 26.65 35.81
N LEU A 137 3.63 25.95 35.78
CA LEU A 137 3.67 24.50 36.01
C LEU A 137 3.57 24.21 37.51
N SER A 138 2.78 23.20 37.84
CA SER A 138 2.76 22.63 39.19
C SER A 138 4.07 21.92 39.52
N SER A 139 4.36 21.77 40.82
CA SER A 139 5.54 21.01 41.27
C SER A 139 5.51 19.56 40.82
N GLU A 140 4.32 18.97 40.71
CA GLU A 140 4.11 17.60 40.23
C GLU A 140 4.46 17.46 38.75
N GLU A 141 4.08 18.43 37.91
CA GLU A 141 4.45 18.44 36.50
C GLU A 141 5.96 18.66 36.30
N ILE A 142 6.57 19.56 37.08
CA ILE A 142 8.02 19.75 37.05
C ILE A 142 8.75 18.46 37.46
N ASN A 143 8.24 17.75 38.47
CA ASN A 143 8.78 16.46 38.87
C ASN A 143 8.59 15.41 37.77
N ALA A 144 7.41 15.30 37.16
CA ALA A 144 7.15 14.36 36.06
C ALA A 144 8.10 14.59 34.87
N LEU A 145 8.45 15.84 34.57
CA LEU A 145 9.43 16.17 33.51
C LEU A 145 10.88 15.79 33.91
N ARG A 146 11.19 15.69 35.21
CA ARG A 146 12.54 15.43 35.75
C ARG A 146 12.77 13.98 36.21
N GLU A 147 11.74 13.27 36.65
CA GLU A 147 11.75 11.90 37.21
C GLU A 147 12.09 10.85 36.17
N GLU A 148 13.09 9.97 36.36
CA GLU A 148 13.67 9.08 35.34
C GLU A 148 12.71 8.17 34.51
N GLU A 149 11.56 7.77 35.06
CA GLU A 149 10.57 6.94 34.34
C GLU A 149 9.60 7.76 33.48
N LEU A 150 9.26 7.25 32.28
CA LEU A 150 8.27 7.90 31.40
C LEU A 150 6.89 7.29 31.62
N ASN A 151 5.96 8.13 32.06
CA ASN A 151 4.57 7.77 32.33
C ASN A 151 3.62 8.70 31.56
N GLU A 152 2.32 8.41 31.54
CA GLU A 152 1.31 9.30 30.93
C GLU A 152 1.37 10.74 31.48
N ASN A 153 1.74 10.89 32.75
CA ASN A 153 1.90 12.19 33.41
C ASN A 153 3.01 13.03 32.78
N PHE A 154 4.07 12.41 32.25
CA PHE A 154 5.11 13.12 31.49
C PHE A 154 4.52 13.75 30.22
N PHE A 155 3.72 12.99 29.45
CA PHE A 155 3.11 13.49 28.23
C PHE A 155 2.08 14.59 28.49
N LYS A 156 1.30 14.47 29.59
CA LYS A 156 0.38 15.53 30.04
C LYS A 156 1.15 16.80 30.43
N ALA A 157 2.22 16.67 31.21
CA ALA A 157 3.06 17.79 31.59
C ALA A 157 3.73 18.45 30.36
N LEU A 158 4.26 17.66 29.42
CA LEU A 158 4.86 18.17 28.18
C LEU A 158 3.85 18.94 27.33
N SER A 159 2.62 18.40 27.18
CA SER A 159 1.53 19.09 26.48
C SER A 159 1.18 20.41 27.16
N HIS A 160 1.11 20.42 28.50
CA HIS A 160 0.86 21.65 29.25
C HIS A 160 1.98 22.69 29.06
N VAL A 161 3.26 22.29 29.10
CA VAL A 161 4.40 23.17 28.78
C VAL A 161 4.26 23.78 27.38
N GLN A 162 3.82 23.00 26.39
CA GLN A 162 3.58 23.51 25.03
C GLN A 162 2.42 24.51 24.98
N THR A 163 1.33 24.25 25.71
CA THR A 163 0.21 25.18 25.85
C THR A 163 0.67 26.49 26.49
N ILE A 164 1.41 26.44 27.60
CA ILE A 164 1.96 27.63 28.26
C ILE A 164 2.88 28.39 27.30
N HIS A 165 3.80 27.70 26.63
CA HIS A 165 4.70 28.32 25.66
C HIS A 165 3.92 28.98 24.49
N GLY A 166 2.80 28.39 24.07
CA GLY A 166 1.85 28.99 23.12
C GLY A 166 1.16 30.24 23.67
N ASN A 167 0.66 30.18 24.90
CA ASN A 167 0.02 31.29 25.60
C ASN A 167 0.99 32.47 25.79
N CYS A 168 2.27 32.20 26.08
CA CYS A 168 3.31 33.23 26.17
C CYS A 168 3.42 34.05 24.87
N LYS A 169 3.20 33.46 23.69
CA LYS A 169 3.18 34.22 22.42
C LYS A 169 2.06 35.27 22.39
N VAL A 170 0.94 35.00 23.04
CA VAL A 170 -0.16 35.96 23.21
C VAL A 170 0.24 37.02 24.22
N LEU A 171 0.86 36.64 25.33
CA LEU A 171 1.34 37.57 26.36
C LEU A 171 2.38 38.56 25.83
N LEU A 172 3.24 38.14 24.89
CA LEU A 172 4.20 39.02 24.20
C LEU A 172 3.54 40.13 23.36
N ARG A 173 2.27 39.96 22.97
CA ARG A 173 1.51 41.01 22.25
C ARG A 173 0.90 42.04 23.21
N THR A 174 0.96 41.80 24.52
CA THR A 174 0.43 42.69 25.55
C THR A 174 1.53 43.59 26.15
N HIS A 175 1.17 44.42 27.13
CA HIS A 175 2.11 45.30 27.85
C HIS A 175 3.13 44.56 28.73
N HIS A 176 2.94 43.25 29.01
CA HIS A 176 3.81 42.47 29.90
C HIS A 176 4.83 41.61 29.14
N GLN A 177 5.55 42.22 28.19
CA GLN A 177 6.48 41.52 27.29
C GLN A 177 7.64 40.84 28.04
N ARG A 178 8.21 41.50 29.06
CA ARG A 178 9.33 40.95 29.82
C ARG A 178 8.97 39.66 30.56
N ALA A 179 7.83 39.65 31.24
CA ALA A 179 7.33 38.45 31.93
C ALA A 179 7.00 37.33 30.93
N GLY A 180 6.45 37.68 29.75
CA GLY A 180 6.22 36.73 28.68
C GLY A 180 7.50 36.11 28.11
N LEU A 181 8.58 36.88 27.97
CA LEU A 181 9.90 36.38 27.53
C LEU A 181 10.52 35.47 28.59
N GLU A 182 10.57 35.91 29.85
CA GLU A 182 11.15 35.12 30.95
C GLU A 182 10.42 33.77 31.10
N LEU A 183 9.08 33.77 30.99
CA LEU A 183 8.29 32.54 31.05
C LEU A 183 8.49 31.65 29.81
N MET A 184 8.59 32.25 28.63
CA MET A 184 8.87 31.51 27.39
C MET A 184 10.23 30.83 27.43
N ASP A 185 11.27 31.53 27.88
CA ASP A 185 12.62 30.97 28.06
C ASP A 185 12.61 29.82 29.07
N MET A 186 11.92 29.98 30.20
CA MET A 186 11.79 28.92 31.20
C MET A 186 11.06 27.68 30.64
N MET A 187 9.96 27.88 29.90
CA MET A 187 9.25 26.78 29.24
C MET A 187 10.11 26.11 28.15
N ALA A 188 10.90 26.87 27.40
CA ALA A 188 11.81 26.32 26.39
C ALA A 188 12.86 25.41 27.03
N VAL A 189 13.44 25.79 28.17
CA VAL A 189 14.37 24.94 28.94
C VAL A 189 13.70 23.64 29.38
N TYR A 190 12.46 23.71 29.88
CA TYR A 190 11.71 22.50 30.23
C TYR A 190 11.40 21.62 29.01
N GLN A 191 11.04 22.21 27.87
CA GLN A 191 10.82 21.46 26.62
C GLN A 191 12.10 20.77 26.14
N GLU A 192 13.23 21.47 26.12
CA GLU A 192 14.51 20.90 25.68
C GLU A 192 14.93 19.72 26.55
N GLY A 193 14.88 19.88 27.88
CA GLY A 193 15.18 18.79 28.81
C GLY A 193 14.23 17.60 28.66
N ALA A 194 12.94 17.86 28.47
CA ALA A 194 11.95 16.81 28.25
C ALA A 194 12.17 16.07 26.93
N TYR A 195 12.44 16.78 25.83
CA TYR A 195 12.68 16.17 24.52
C TYR A 195 14.01 15.41 24.45
N GLU A 196 15.07 15.91 25.08
CA GLU A 196 16.35 15.20 25.18
C GLU A 196 16.17 13.87 25.92
N ARG A 197 15.39 13.88 27.00
CA ARG A 197 15.10 12.69 27.78
C ARG A 197 14.16 11.72 27.07
N LEU A 198 13.13 12.22 26.40
CA LEU A 198 12.25 11.44 25.55
C LEU A 198 13.06 10.72 24.46
N CYS A 199 14.00 11.42 23.82
CA CYS A 199 14.93 10.85 22.84
C CYS A 199 15.77 9.71 23.45
N ARG A 200 16.42 9.92 24.60
CA ARG A 200 17.20 8.86 25.29
C ARG A 200 16.36 7.64 25.66
N TRP A 201 15.14 7.86 26.13
CA TRP A 201 14.24 6.76 26.48
C TRP A 201 13.80 5.98 25.24
N VAL A 202 13.37 6.68 24.17
CA VAL A 202 13.01 6.05 22.89
C VAL A 202 14.19 5.23 22.35
N GLN A 203 15.41 5.75 22.40
CA GLN A 203 16.60 5.00 22.02
C GLN A 203 16.77 3.72 22.84
N THR A 204 16.57 3.78 24.16
CA THR A 204 16.72 2.62 25.05
C THR A 204 15.64 1.58 24.78
N GLU A 205 14.42 2.01 24.52
CA GLU A 205 13.30 1.11 24.22
C GLU A 205 13.44 0.49 22.82
N CYS A 206 13.85 1.29 21.82
CA CYS A 206 14.21 0.79 20.50
C CYS A 206 15.41 -0.18 20.56
N ARG A 207 16.31 -0.03 21.54
CA ARG A 207 17.38 -1.01 21.78
C ARG A 207 16.85 -2.37 22.18
N ARG A 208 15.93 -2.39 23.14
CA ARG A 208 15.25 -3.63 23.58
C ARG A 208 14.46 -4.26 22.42
N LEU A 209 13.87 -3.44 21.57
CA LEU A 209 13.18 -3.85 20.35
C LEU A 209 14.12 -4.55 19.34
N GLY A 210 15.40 -4.19 19.31
CA GLY A 210 16.43 -4.82 18.47
C GLY A 210 16.94 -6.17 18.99
N ASP A 211 16.83 -6.43 20.28
CA ASP A 211 17.29 -7.67 20.90
C ASP A 211 16.27 -8.81 20.80
N THR A 212 15.02 -8.49 20.47
CA THR A 212 13.91 -9.45 20.33
C THR A 212 13.55 -9.66 18.85
N ASP A 213 13.35 -10.93 18.47
CA ASP A 213 13.07 -11.31 17.07
C ASP A 213 11.69 -10.83 16.61
N ASN A 214 10.69 -10.84 17.51
CA ASN A 214 9.33 -10.37 17.29
C ASN A 214 8.94 -9.38 18.40
N PRO A 215 9.34 -8.11 18.26
CA PRO A 215 9.02 -7.11 19.26
C PRO A 215 7.58 -6.60 19.14
N GLU A 216 6.90 -6.44 20.27
CA GLU A 216 5.64 -5.72 20.36
C GLU A 216 5.91 -4.24 20.70
N VAL A 217 5.36 -3.32 19.90
CA VAL A 217 5.53 -1.88 20.12
C VAL A 217 4.55 -1.44 21.20
N SER A 218 5.06 -1.01 22.36
CA SER A 218 4.24 -0.51 23.47
C SER A 218 3.52 0.79 23.10
N GLU A 219 2.34 1.02 23.68
CA GLU A 219 1.56 2.26 23.45
C GLU A 219 2.34 3.51 23.90
N LEU A 220 3.14 3.41 24.96
CA LEU A 220 4.02 4.50 25.40
C LEU A 220 5.08 4.84 24.35
N LEU A 221 5.65 3.86 23.66
CA LEU A 221 6.61 4.09 22.58
C LEU A 221 5.94 4.77 21.37
N LYS A 222 4.71 4.37 21.02
CA LYS A 222 3.92 5.05 19.96
C LYS A 222 3.65 6.51 20.31
N MET A 223 3.26 6.79 21.56
CA MET A 223 3.07 8.16 22.05
C MET A 223 4.38 8.96 22.01
N ALA A 224 5.49 8.36 22.44
CA ALA A 224 6.81 8.99 22.43
C ALA A 224 7.28 9.38 21.01
N VAL A 225 7.15 8.46 20.05
CA VAL A 225 7.50 8.73 18.65
C VAL A 225 6.58 9.78 18.04
N ARG A 226 5.27 9.77 18.37
CA ARG A 226 4.33 10.81 17.93
C ARG A 226 4.75 12.19 18.43
N SER A 227 5.10 12.34 19.70
CA SER A 227 5.60 13.62 20.24
C SER A 227 6.93 14.05 19.61
N LEU A 228 7.82 13.11 19.27
CA LEU A 228 9.08 13.44 18.60
C LEU A 228 8.89 13.95 17.16
N LYS A 229 7.81 13.58 16.46
CA LYS A 229 7.53 14.10 15.10
C LYS A 229 7.41 15.63 15.05
N GLU A 230 7.01 16.26 16.15
CA GLU A 230 6.95 17.73 16.27
C GLU A 230 8.35 18.39 16.18
N ARG A 231 9.42 17.61 16.39
CA ARG A 231 10.82 18.02 16.26
C ARG A 231 11.53 17.13 15.23
N PRO A 232 11.45 17.45 13.92
CA PRO A 232 11.95 16.59 12.83
C PRO A 232 13.42 16.14 12.97
N VAL A 233 14.28 16.99 13.55
CA VAL A 233 15.71 16.67 13.74
C VAL A 233 15.89 15.52 14.75
N LEU A 234 15.16 15.56 15.88
CA LEU A 234 15.23 14.51 16.91
C LEU A 234 14.57 13.23 16.43
N PHE A 235 13.45 13.35 15.72
CA PHE A 235 12.77 12.21 15.09
C PHE A 235 13.69 11.49 14.11
N LYS A 236 14.35 12.22 13.20
CA LYS A 236 15.29 11.64 12.24
C LYS A 236 16.43 10.89 12.93
N TYR A 237 17.01 11.47 13.99
CA TYR A 237 18.07 10.83 14.76
C TYR A 237 17.59 9.53 15.44
N CYS A 238 16.38 9.51 16.01
CA CYS A 238 15.79 8.30 16.58
C CYS A 238 15.52 7.24 15.50
N ALA A 239 14.99 7.64 14.34
CA ALA A 239 14.70 6.74 13.22
C ALA A 239 15.98 6.10 12.66
N GLU A 240 17.06 6.86 12.52
CA GLU A 240 18.38 6.36 12.11
C GLU A 240 18.95 5.35 13.11
N GLU A 241 18.82 5.62 14.41
CA GLU A 241 19.26 4.68 15.46
C GLU A 241 18.44 3.38 15.40
N VAL A 242 17.11 3.46 15.28
CA VAL A 242 16.24 2.27 15.10
C VAL A 242 16.68 1.48 13.87
N ALA A 243 16.92 2.15 12.75
CA ALA A 243 17.36 1.51 11.52
C ALA A 243 18.68 0.77 11.71
N ASN A 244 19.67 1.40 12.38
CA ASN A 244 20.97 0.79 12.66
C ASN A 244 20.87 -0.42 13.60
N MET A 245 19.97 -0.36 14.57
CA MET A 245 19.73 -1.46 15.50
C MET A 245 19.05 -2.66 14.85
N ARG A 246 17.96 -2.40 14.12
CA ARG A 246 17.24 -3.43 13.37
C ARG A 246 18.11 -4.00 12.25
N HIS A 247 18.97 -3.20 11.61
CA HIS A 247 20.00 -3.67 10.69
C HIS A 247 20.89 -4.75 11.31
N ASN A 248 21.46 -4.47 12.48
CA ASN A 248 22.34 -5.41 13.18
C ASN A 248 21.60 -6.67 13.63
N ALA A 249 20.37 -6.52 14.10
CA ALA A 249 19.51 -7.64 14.49
C ALA A 249 19.17 -8.52 13.28
N LEU A 250 18.70 -7.93 12.19
CA LEU A 250 18.35 -8.61 10.95
C LEU A 250 19.56 -9.34 10.35
N PHE A 251 20.73 -8.69 10.34
CA PHE A 251 21.98 -9.32 9.91
C PHE A 251 22.28 -10.59 10.73
N ARG A 252 22.23 -10.51 12.06
CA ARG A 252 22.46 -11.67 12.94
C ARG A 252 21.41 -12.78 12.70
N ARG A 253 20.14 -12.41 12.56
CA ARG A 253 19.04 -13.35 12.27
C ARG A 253 19.25 -14.04 10.92
N PHE A 254 19.68 -13.32 9.89
CA PHE A 254 19.96 -13.89 8.59
C PHE A 254 21.11 -14.90 8.64
N ILE A 255 22.24 -14.54 9.27
CA ILE A 255 23.37 -15.45 9.45
C ILE A 255 22.98 -16.68 10.29
N SER A 256 22.18 -16.49 11.34
CA SER A 256 21.65 -17.60 12.15
C SER A 256 20.75 -18.51 11.32
N ALA A 257 19.86 -17.97 10.49
CA ALA A 257 19.00 -18.75 9.60
C ALA A 257 19.82 -19.56 8.58
N LEU A 258 20.91 -18.99 8.06
CA LEU A 258 21.82 -19.69 7.16
C LEU A 258 22.56 -20.85 7.86
N THR A 259 23.13 -20.61 9.05
CA THR A 259 24.13 -21.50 9.66
C THR A 259 23.59 -22.40 10.79
N ARG A 260 22.59 -21.94 11.55
CA ARG A 260 22.05 -22.62 12.75
C ARG A 260 20.59 -23.04 12.59
N GLY A 261 19.83 -22.37 11.72
CA GLY A 261 18.38 -22.56 11.59
C GLY A 261 17.60 -21.85 12.70
N GLY A 262 16.34 -22.26 12.89
CA GLY A 262 15.47 -21.71 13.93
C GLY A 262 15.74 -22.27 15.34
N PRO A 263 15.00 -21.78 16.35
CA PRO A 263 15.16 -22.22 17.74
C PRO A 263 15.06 -23.75 17.86
N GLY A 264 16.08 -24.38 18.45
CA GLY A 264 16.15 -25.86 18.55
C GLY A 264 16.57 -26.57 17.26
N GLY A 265 17.12 -25.85 16.27
CA GLY A 265 17.58 -26.40 14.99
C GLY A 265 16.46 -26.62 13.97
N MET A 266 15.26 -26.09 14.24
CA MET A 266 14.09 -26.17 13.38
C MET A 266 13.50 -24.76 13.14
N PRO A 267 13.26 -24.35 11.88
CA PRO A 267 13.65 -25.03 10.65
C PRO A 267 15.17 -25.20 10.54
N ARG A 268 15.61 -26.22 9.80
CA ARG A 268 17.04 -26.53 9.62
C ARG A 268 17.80 -25.34 9.00
N PRO A 269 19.13 -25.22 9.24
CA PRO A 269 19.93 -24.21 8.58
C PRO A 269 19.78 -24.25 7.06
N ILE A 270 19.62 -23.09 6.44
CA ILE A 270 19.43 -22.99 4.98
C ILE A 270 20.65 -23.56 4.23
N GLU A 271 21.87 -23.44 4.79
CA GLU A 271 23.11 -23.99 4.21
C GLU A 271 23.08 -25.51 4.00
N VAL A 272 22.23 -26.25 4.73
CA VAL A 272 22.07 -27.70 4.50
C VAL A 272 21.59 -28.00 3.07
N HIS A 273 20.86 -27.06 2.46
CA HIS A 273 20.36 -27.19 1.10
C HIS A 273 21.35 -26.69 0.03
N ALA A 274 22.59 -26.31 0.37
CA ALA A 274 23.56 -25.78 -0.60
C ALA A 274 23.88 -26.71 -1.79
N HIS A 275 23.60 -28.01 -1.67
CA HIS A 275 23.72 -28.99 -2.74
C HIS A 275 22.59 -28.90 -3.80
N ASP A 276 21.48 -28.24 -3.46
CA ASP A 276 20.36 -27.94 -4.34
C ASP A 276 20.28 -26.41 -4.55
N PRO A 277 20.91 -25.88 -5.62
CA PRO A 277 20.98 -24.45 -5.89
C PRO A 277 19.63 -23.73 -5.90
N LEU A 278 18.60 -24.35 -6.49
CA LEU A 278 17.31 -23.68 -6.66
C LEU A 278 16.60 -23.56 -5.33
N ARG A 279 16.61 -24.62 -4.53
CA ARG A 279 16.05 -24.61 -3.17
C ARG A 279 16.84 -23.68 -2.26
N TYR A 280 18.17 -23.73 -2.30
CA TYR A 280 19.02 -22.90 -1.45
C TYR A 280 18.79 -21.40 -1.68
N VAL A 281 18.80 -20.96 -2.94
CA VAL A 281 18.53 -19.55 -3.29
C VAL A 281 17.06 -19.21 -3.02
N GLY A 282 16.12 -20.12 -3.30
CA GLY A 282 14.70 -19.95 -3.00
C GLY A 282 14.42 -19.76 -1.50
N ASP A 283 15.03 -20.56 -0.63
CA ASP A 283 14.90 -20.47 0.83
C ASP A 283 15.46 -19.13 1.34
N MET A 284 16.60 -18.67 0.80
CA MET A 284 17.16 -17.35 1.13
C MET A 284 16.23 -16.20 0.70
N LEU A 285 15.68 -16.26 -0.52
CA LEU A 285 14.74 -15.26 -1.02
C LEU A 285 13.42 -15.26 -0.24
N GLY A 286 12.89 -16.43 0.09
CA GLY A 286 11.70 -16.58 0.92
C GLY A 286 11.90 -16.01 2.32
N TRP A 287 13.07 -16.26 2.93
CA TRP A 287 13.43 -15.67 4.21
C TRP A 287 13.51 -14.13 4.14
N LEU A 288 14.17 -13.59 3.10
CA LEU A 288 14.28 -12.14 2.90
C LEU A 288 12.91 -11.48 2.71
N HIS A 289 12.03 -12.11 1.92
CA HIS A 289 10.67 -11.61 1.69
C HIS A 289 9.84 -11.63 2.98
N GLN A 290 9.91 -12.70 3.77
CA GLN A 290 9.21 -12.77 5.06
C GLN A 290 9.75 -11.72 6.04
N ALA A 291 11.08 -11.58 6.11
CA ALA A 291 11.70 -10.57 6.95
C ALA A 291 11.27 -9.16 6.53
N LEU A 292 11.21 -8.89 5.22
CA LEU A 292 10.76 -7.61 4.68
C LEU A 292 9.33 -7.29 5.08
N ALA A 293 8.42 -8.26 5.00
CA ALA A 293 7.05 -8.08 5.47
C ALA A 293 7.01 -7.71 6.97
N SER A 294 7.75 -8.46 7.81
CA SER A 294 7.77 -8.21 9.27
C SER A 294 8.42 -6.88 9.67
N GLU A 295 9.54 -6.49 9.06
CA GLU A 295 10.18 -5.21 9.36
C GLU A 295 9.34 -4.03 8.86
N ARG A 296 8.70 -4.17 7.69
CA ARG A 296 7.80 -3.14 7.17
C ARG A 296 6.62 -2.90 8.10
N GLU A 297 6.01 -3.97 8.61
CA GLU A 297 4.93 -3.87 9.60
C GLU A 297 5.43 -3.19 10.88
N LEU A 298 6.58 -3.61 11.42
CA LEU A 298 7.16 -3.02 12.63
C LEU A 298 7.44 -1.52 12.48
N VAL A 299 8.12 -1.13 11.40
CA VAL A 299 8.48 0.28 11.16
C VAL A 299 7.23 1.10 10.87
N PHE A 300 6.24 0.53 10.19
CA PHE A 300 4.95 1.20 9.96
C PHE A 300 4.23 1.48 11.29
N VAL A 301 4.10 0.49 12.18
CA VAL A 301 3.47 0.65 13.50
C VAL A 301 4.23 1.66 14.37
N LEU A 302 5.56 1.72 14.26
CA LEU A 302 6.39 2.64 15.03
C LEU A 302 6.30 4.08 14.52
N LEU A 303 6.43 4.28 13.20
CA LEU A 303 6.51 5.61 12.59
C LEU A 303 5.15 6.19 12.25
N ASP A 304 4.10 5.40 12.09
CA ASP A 304 2.76 5.90 11.76
C ASP A 304 1.63 5.13 12.50
N PRO A 305 1.51 5.34 13.83
CA PRO A 305 0.56 4.60 14.66
C PRO A 305 -0.92 4.97 14.42
N ASP A 306 -1.21 6.08 13.72
CA ASP A 306 -2.56 6.60 13.49
C ASP A 306 -3.12 6.26 12.10
N ALA A 307 -2.29 5.74 11.19
CA ALA A 307 -2.77 5.27 9.90
C ALA A 307 -3.61 4.00 10.08
N VAL A 308 -4.89 4.09 9.71
CA VAL A 308 -5.83 2.96 9.71
C VAL A 308 -5.18 1.78 8.99
N VAL A 309 -4.95 0.70 9.73
CA VAL A 309 -4.38 -0.53 9.18
C VAL A 309 -5.43 -1.16 8.26
N ASP A 310 -5.37 -0.86 6.97
CA ASP A 310 -6.06 -1.67 5.95
C ASP A 310 -5.31 -3.02 5.92
N THR A 311 -5.67 -3.90 6.85
CA THR A 311 -5.23 -5.30 6.94
C THR A 311 -5.85 -6.14 5.83
N GLY A 312 -5.85 -5.62 4.60
CA GLY A 312 -6.07 -6.41 3.40
C GLY A 312 -4.81 -7.19 3.04
N PRO A 313 -4.94 -8.37 2.41
CA PRO A 313 -3.79 -9.03 1.81
C PRO A 313 -3.15 -8.05 0.82
N THR A 314 -1.82 -8.09 0.76
CA THR A 314 -0.89 -7.32 -0.07
C THR A 314 -1.30 -7.18 -1.56
N ALA A 315 -2.30 -7.93 -2.00
CA ALA A 315 -2.99 -7.87 -3.29
C ALA A 315 -3.78 -6.57 -3.56
N ARG A 316 -4.28 -5.82 -2.57
CA ARG A 316 -5.12 -4.62 -2.85
C ARG A 316 -4.34 -3.40 -3.35
N LYS A 317 -3.04 -3.30 -3.06
CA LYS A 317 -2.19 -2.21 -3.59
C LYS A 317 -1.85 -2.37 -5.09
N PHE A 318 -2.16 -3.51 -5.71
CA PHE A 318 -1.93 -3.75 -7.14
C PHE A 318 -3.01 -3.18 -8.07
N SER A 319 -4.11 -2.60 -7.55
CA SER A 319 -5.22 -2.15 -8.40
C SER A 319 -5.50 -0.64 -8.39
N THR A 320 -4.92 0.15 -7.48
CA THR A 320 -5.27 1.58 -7.38
C THR A 320 -4.38 2.54 -8.15
N ASN A 321 -3.25 2.10 -8.71
CA ASN A 321 -2.29 3.01 -9.36
C ASN A 321 -2.33 3.00 -10.90
N THR A 322 -3.35 2.44 -11.55
CA THR A 322 -3.36 2.37 -13.04
C THR A 322 -4.69 2.76 -13.72
N SER A 323 -5.69 3.29 -13.01
CA SER A 323 -6.82 3.93 -13.70
C SER A 323 -7.66 4.86 -12.81
N SER A 324 -7.14 6.06 -12.56
CA SER A 324 -8.01 7.22 -12.30
C SER A 324 -7.23 8.49 -12.61
N SER A 325 -6.95 8.67 -13.90
CA SER A 325 -6.73 10.01 -14.44
C SER A 325 -8.10 10.69 -14.49
N GLU A 326 -8.14 11.89 -13.90
CA GLU A 326 -9.09 12.97 -14.12
C GLU A 326 -10.38 13.02 -13.27
N ILE A 327 -10.50 14.19 -12.62
CA ILE A 327 -11.69 14.87 -12.08
C ILE A 327 -12.19 14.39 -10.70
N ASN A 328 -11.76 15.03 -9.59
CA ASN A 328 -12.49 16.16 -8.98
C ASN A 328 -11.97 16.57 -7.57
N ASN A 329 -11.91 17.90 -7.37
CA ASN A 329 -11.99 18.68 -6.12
C ASN A 329 -10.84 18.73 -5.08
N ASN A 330 -10.01 19.75 -5.32
CA ASN A 330 -9.34 20.63 -4.35
C ASN A 330 -10.03 20.75 -2.99
N ASN A 331 -9.42 20.15 -1.95
CA ASN A 331 -9.26 20.70 -0.59
C ASN A 331 -8.45 19.77 0.36
N ASN A 332 -7.44 19.02 -0.13
CA ASN A 332 -6.67 18.08 0.70
C ASN A 332 -5.14 18.13 0.50
N ASN A 333 -4.57 19.26 0.04
CA ASN A 333 -3.14 19.32 -0.31
C ASN A 333 -2.19 19.07 0.88
N ASN A 334 -2.63 19.30 2.13
CA ASN A 334 -1.79 19.05 3.31
C ASN A 334 -1.69 17.56 3.68
N GLN A 335 -2.73 16.77 3.41
CA GLN A 335 -2.78 15.35 3.79
C GLN A 335 -1.99 14.46 2.82
N GLU A 336 -1.96 14.81 1.52
CA GLU A 336 -1.13 14.11 0.53
C GLU A 336 0.36 14.33 0.79
N THR A 337 0.76 15.57 1.12
CA THR A 337 2.17 15.92 1.40
C THR A 337 2.72 15.22 2.65
N GLU A 338 1.92 15.09 3.71
CA GLU A 338 2.33 14.36 4.92
C GLU A 338 2.42 12.85 4.70
N LYS A 339 1.50 12.29 3.90
CA LYS A 339 1.48 10.85 3.59
C LYS A 339 2.66 10.45 2.70
N GLU A 340 2.97 11.22 1.67
CA GLU A 340 4.16 11.02 0.83
C GLU A 340 5.45 11.10 1.67
N LYS A 341 5.54 12.08 2.57
CA LYS A 341 6.70 12.21 3.47
C LYS A 341 6.85 11.01 4.41
N SER A 342 5.75 10.52 4.99
CA SER A 342 5.76 9.32 5.84
C SER A 342 6.19 8.06 5.08
N GLU A 343 5.81 7.93 3.81
CA GLU A 343 6.21 6.81 2.94
C GLU A 343 7.70 6.89 2.57
N THR A 344 8.23 8.11 2.36
CA THR A 344 9.67 8.31 2.16
C THR A 344 10.50 8.00 3.41
N ASP A 345 10.04 8.39 4.60
CA ASP A 345 10.72 8.10 5.87
C ASP A 345 10.71 6.59 6.17
N LEU A 346 9.58 5.92 5.92
CA LEU A 346 9.45 4.46 6.02
C LEU A 346 10.44 3.74 5.08
N THR A 347 10.50 4.17 3.83
CA THR A 347 11.39 3.58 2.81
C THR A 347 12.85 3.75 3.18
N PHE A 348 13.24 4.94 3.66
CA PHE A 348 14.59 5.23 4.12
C PHE A 348 15.03 4.31 5.28
N VAL A 349 14.18 4.15 6.30
CA VAL A 349 14.49 3.29 7.44
C VAL A 349 14.63 1.83 7.00
N LEU A 350 13.72 1.35 6.15
CA LEU A 350 13.76 -0.03 5.65
C LEU A 350 14.98 -0.30 4.77
N ASP A 351 15.36 0.62 3.89
CA ASP A 351 16.55 0.47 3.04
C ASP A 351 17.81 0.28 3.91
N ARG A 352 17.95 1.10 4.94
CA ARG A 352 19.07 1.01 5.90
C ARG A 352 19.07 -0.29 6.70
N ILE A 353 17.90 -0.81 7.06
CA ILE A 353 17.75 -2.09 7.75
C ILE A 353 18.23 -3.25 6.85
N PHE A 354 17.82 -3.28 5.59
CA PHE A 354 18.14 -4.38 4.67
C PHE A 354 19.54 -4.31 4.05
N GLU A 355 20.21 -3.16 4.10
CA GLU A 355 21.57 -3.00 3.59
C GLU A 355 22.56 -4.07 4.11
N GLY A 356 22.40 -4.49 5.37
CA GLY A 356 23.32 -5.43 6.04
C GLY A 356 23.25 -6.85 5.48
N VAL A 357 22.07 -7.28 5.02
CA VAL A 357 21.86 -8.64 4.49
C VAL A 357 22.25 -8.77 3.02
N CYS A 358 22.35 -7.66 2.29
CA CYS A 358 22.70 -7.63 0.87
C CYS A 358 24.03 -8.34 0.57
N ARG A 359 25.09 -8.03 1.31
CA ARG A 359 26.43 -8.60 1.05
C ARG A 359 26.49 -10.11 1.32
N PRO A 360 26.07 -10.63 2.50
CA PRO A 360 26.04 -12.07 2.74
C PRO A 360 25.19 -12.83 1.72
N PHE A 361 24.00 -12.31 1.40
CA PHE A 361 23.12 -12.92 0.40
C PHE A 361 23.79 -12.97 -0.98
N LYS A 362 24.34 -11.84 -1.43
CA LYS A 362 25.07 -11.72 -2.71
C LYS A 362 26.19 -12.75 -2.83
N VAL A 363 27.06 -12.82 -1.82
CA VAL A 363 28.20 -13.76 -1.83
C VAL A 363 27.74 -15.21 -1.97
N ARG A 364 26.67 -15.62 -1.26
CA ARG A 364 26.17 -17.00 -1.35
C ARG A 364 25.56 -17.32 -2.71
N VAL A 365 24.79 -16.39 -3.30
CA VAL A 365 24.23 -16.59 -4.64
C VAL A 365 25.33 -16.61 -5.70
N GLU A 366 26.33 -15.72 -5.61
CA GLU A 366 27.48 -15.72 -6.52
C GLU A 366 28.30 -17.01 -6.42
N GLN A 367 28.49 -17.57 -5.22
CA GLN A 367 29.13 -18.87 -5.03
C GLN A 367 28.35 -20.00 -5.72
N VAL A 368 27.02 -19.98 -5.64
CA VAL A 368 26.16 -20.92 -6.36
C VAL A 368 26.36 -20.79 -7.87
N LEU A 369 26.40 -19.58 -8.42
CA LEU A 369 26.64 -19.35 -9.85
C LEU A 369 28.05 -19.78 -10.29
N GLN A 370 29.06 -19.59 -9.44
CA GLN A 370 30.44 -20.02 -9.68
C GLN A 370 30.63 -21.54 -9.64
N SER A 371 29.74 -22.28 -8.96
CA SER A 371 29.78 -23.74 -8.90
C SER A 371 29.42 -24.44 -10.22
N GLN A 372 29.20 -23.68 -11.30
CA GLN A 372 28.76 -24.15 -12.62
C GLN A 372 27.45 -24.95 -12.55
N PRO A 373 26.34 -24.32 -12.14
CA PRO A 373 25.04 -24.97 -12.13
C PRO A 373 24.64 -25.41 -13.55
N ASN A 374 23.82 -26.47 -13.62
CA ASN A 374 23.26 -26.93 -14.90
C ASN A 374 22.49 -25.78 -15.57
N LEU A 375 22.50 -25.75 -16.91
CA LEU A 375 21.83 -24.75 -17.75
C LEU A 375 20.37 -24.48 -17.29
N ILE A 376 19.60 -25.54 -17.04
CA ILE A 376 18.21 -25.44 -16.59
C ILE A 376 18.10 -24.74 -15.23
N ILE A 377 19.02 -25.04 -14.32
CA ILE A 377 19.06 -24.43 -12.99
C ILE A 377 19.43 -22.95 -13.10
N SER A 378 20.45 -22.59 -13.90
CA SER A 378 20.85 -21.21 -14.15
C SER A 378 19.69 -20.37 -14.70
N TYR A 379 18.92 -20.94 -15.63
CA TYR A 379 17.72 -20.29 -16.16
C TYR A 379 16.67 -20.08 -15.07
N LYS A 380 16.29 -21.14 -14.35
CA LYS A 380 15.30 -21.06 -13.25
C LYS A 380 15.71 -20.07 -12.16
N LEU A 381 17.00 -20.02 -11.80
CA LEU A 381 17.53 -19.05 -10.83
C LEU A 381 17.38 -17.61 -11.33
N SER A 382 17.70 -17.34 -12.60
CA SER A 382 17.53 -16.00 -13.18
C SER A 382 16.07 -15.53 -13.10
N ASN A 383 15.12 -16.41 -13.42
CA ASN A 383 13.68 -16.07 -13.37
C ASN A 383 13.16 -15.88 -11.95
N THR A 384 13.65 -16.72 -11.02
CA THR A 384 13.28 -16.60 -9.60
C THR A 384 13.78 -15.28 -9.03
N LEU A 385 15.03 -14.91 -9.33
CA LEU A 385 15.61 -13.62 -8.95
C LEU A 385 14.84 -12.47 -9.59
N GLU A 386 14.45 -12.56 -10.86
CA GLU A 386 13.63 -11.53 -11.53
C GLU A 386 12.27 -11.34 -10.86
N PHE A 387 11.57 -12.42 -10.51
CA PHE A 387 10.30 -12.36 -9.79
C PHE A 387 10.45 -11.66 -8.42
N TYR A 388 11.47 -12.02 -7.64
CA TYR A 388 11.71 -11.38 -6.34
C TYR A 388 12.22 -9.94 -6.48
N SER A 389 13.00 -9.60 -7.53
CA SER A 389 13.39 -8.22 -7.82
C SER A 389 12.17 -7.32 -8.00
N HIS A 390 11.15 -7.78 -8.74
CA HIS A 390 9.89 -7.05 -8.88
C HIS A 390 9.11 -6.99 -7.56
N THR A 391 8.94 -8.12 -6.89
CA THR A 391 8.19 -8.20 -5.62
C THR A 391 8.77 -7.26 -4.56
N VAL A 392 10.10 -7.24 -4.42
CA VAL A 392 10.81 -6.36 -3.48
C VAL A 392 10.77 -4.90 -3.94
N SER A 393 10.91 -4.64 -5.24
CA SER A 393 10.77 -3.28 -5.80
C SER A 393 9.39 -2.68 -5.53
N ASP A 394 8.32 -3.48 -5.53
CA ASP A 394 6.96 -3.01 -5.25
C ASP A 394 6.75 -2.69 -3.75
N LEU A 395 7.58 -3.25 -2.87
CA LEU A 395 7.49 -3.07 -1.41
C LEU A 395 8.43 -1.99 -0.87
N LEU A 396 9.65 -1.88 -1.41
CA LEU A 396 10.72 -0.97 -0.96
C LEU A 396 11.05 0.15 -1.96
N GLY A 397 10.59 0.06 -3.21
CA GLY A 397 11.02 0.95 -4.28
C GLY A 397 12.32 0.49 -4.97
N ARG A 398 12.52 1.01 -6.19
CA ARG A 398 13.56 0.54 -7.13
C ARG A 398 14.99 0.88 -6.71
N GLU A 399 15.19 1.97 -5.99
CA GLU A 399 16.52 2.53 -5.71
C GLU A 399 17.19 1.95 -4.46
N THR A 400 16.52 1.04 -3.76
CA THR A 400 17.01 0.46 -2.50
C THR A 400 18.16 -0.54 -2.70
N ALA A 401 19.03 -0.65 -1.71
CA ALA A 401 20.21 -1.52 -1.72
C ALA A 401 19.85 -2.99 -1.98
N LEU A 402 18.75 -3.48 -1.39
CA LEU A 402 18.27 -4.84 -1.59
C LEU A 402 17.78 -5.07 -3.02
N CYS A 403 16.99 -4.13 -3.56
CA CYS A 403 16.50 -4.18 -4.94
C CYS A 403 17.67 -4.19 -5.94
N ASN A 404 18.63 -3.28 -5.78
CA ASN A 404 19.83 -3.22 -6.63
C ASN A 404 20.66 -4.51 -6.55
N THR A 405 20.76 -5.12 -5.36
CA THR A 405 21.46 -6.39 -5.17
C THR A 405 20.76 -7.53 -5.91
N LEU A 406 19.43 -7.62 -5.83
CA LEU A 406 18.64 -8.64 -6.52
C LEU A 406 18.75 -8.50 -8.04
N TRP A 407 18.66 -7.27 -8.57
CA TRP A 407 18.86 -7.01 -10.00
C TRP A 407 20.27 -7.38 -10.47
N GLY A 408 21.31 -7.01 -9.71
CA GLY A 408 22.69 -7.40 -10.05
C GLY A 408 22.89 -8.92 -10.04
N LEU A 409 22.27 -9.65 -9.10
CA LEU A 409 22.31 -11.11 -9.06
C LEU A 409 21.51 -11.74 -10.20
N LYS A 410 20.37 -11.16 -10.59
CA LYS A 410 19.58 -11.59 -11.75
C LYS A 410 20.40 -11.49 -13.02
N GLU A 411 21.08 -10.35 -13.23
CA GLU A 411 21.97 -10.15 -14.39
C GLU A 411 23.15 -11.12 -14.38
N ALA A 412 23.75 -11.38 -13.21
CA ALA A 412 24.81 -12.38 -13.08
C ALA A 412 24.32 -13.78 -13.44
N ALA A 413 23.15 -14.20 -12.95
CA ALA A 413 22.56 -15.50 -13.29
C ALA A 413 22.23 -15.62 -14.78
N GLN A 414 21.70 -14.56 -15.38
CA GLN A 414 21.41 -14.49 -16.81
C GLN A 414 22.69 -14.59 -17.65
N LYS A 415 23.76 -13.89 -17.24
CA LYS A 415 25.06 -13.95 -17.88
C LYS A 415 25.66 -15.35 -17.81
N THR A 416 25.63 -15.99 -16.64
CA THR A 416 26.09 -17.38 -16.47
C THR A 416 25.31 -18.35 -17.37
N PHE A 417 23.99 -18.18 -17.48
CA PHE A 417 23.15 -18.97 -18.39
C PHE A 417 23.62 -18.84 -19.86
N PHE A 418 23.79 -17.63 -20.37
CA PHE A 418 24.24 -17.41 -21.75
C PHE A 418 25.69 -17.84 -21.98
N GLU A 419 26.55 -17.76 -20.96
CA GLU A 419 27.92 -18.27 -21.03
C GLU A 419 27.95 -19.80 -21.16
N ILE A 420 27.10 -20.52 -20.43
CA ILE A 420 26.94 -21.98 -20.58
C ILE A 420 26.45 -22.34 -21.99
N LEU A 421 25.47 -21.61 -22.54
CA LEU A 421 25.00 -21.80 -23.92
C LEU A 421 26.12 -21.57 -24.93
N LYS A 422 26.87 -20.48 -24.77
CA LYS A 422 27.98 -20.12 -25.66
C LYS A 422 29.05 -21.21 -25.67
N VAL A 423 29.52 -21.64 -24.49
CA VAL A 423 30.53 -22.71 -24.37
C VAL A 423 30.04 -24.02 -24.97
N ARG A 424 28.75 -24.35 -24.79
CA ARG A 424 28.14 -25.53 -25.41
C ARG A 424 28.15 -25.42 -26.94
N GLY A 425 27.73 -24.28 -27.50
CA GLY A 425 27.75 -24.00 -28.93
C GLY A 425 29.15 -24.06 -29.54
N GLU A 426 30.15 -23.48 -28.89
CA GLU A 426 31.56 -23.51 -29.33
C GLU A 426 32.13 -24.94 -29.35
N LYS A 427 31.83 -25.75 -28.33
CA LYS A 427 32.24 -27.18 -28.29
C LYS A 427 31.63 -27.97 -29.45
N LEU A 428 30.36 -27.70 -29.73
CA LEU A 428 29.59 -28.28 -30.83
C LEU A 428 30.19 -27.88 -32.19
N LEU A 429 30.52 -26.61 -32.40
CA LEU A 429 31.13 -26.10 -33.65
C LEU A 429 32.55 -26.64 -33.89
N ARG A 430 33.30 -26.95 -32.82
CA ARG A 430 34.66 -27.49 -32.94
C ARG A 430 34.70 -28.91 -33.51
N TYR A 431 33.63 -29.68 -33.33
CA TYR A 431 33.55 -31.08 -33.78
C TYR A 431 32.22 -31.33 -34.53
N PRO A 432 32.10 -30.89 -35.80
CA PRO A 432 30.90 -31.11 -36.60
C PRO A 432 30.62 -32.62 -36.76
N PRO A 433 29.35 -33.07 -36.60
CA PRO A 433 28.97 -34.45 -36.80
C PRO A 433 29.07 -34.83 -38.28
N LEU A 434 29.36 -36.10 -38.55
CA LEU A 434 29.36 -36.65 -39.89
C LEU A 434 27.90 -36.81 -40.37
N VAL A 435 27.65 -36.51 -41.64
CA VAL A 435 26.36 -36.77 -42.29
C VAL A 435 26.13 -38.29 -42.35
N ALA A 436 24.99 -38.73 -41.83
CA ALA A 436 24.59 -40.13 -41.86
C ALA A 436 24.18 -40.56 -43.28
N VAL A 437 24.32 -41.85 -43.58
CA VAL A 437 24.03 -42.40 -44.92
C VAL A 437 22.54 -42.27 -45.28
N ASP A 438 21.67 -42.29 -44.28
CA ASP A 438 20.22 -42.11 -44.41
C ASP A 438 19.79 -40.62 -44.42
N LEU A 439 20.74 -39.69 -44.42
CA LEU A 439 20.52 -38.25 -44.35
C LEU A 439 19.67 -37.81 -43.14
N SER A 440 19.74 -38.57 -42.05
CA SER A 440 19.01 -38.26 -40.82
C SER A 440 19.65 -37.11 -40.02
N PRO A 441 18.86 -36.33 -39.28
CA PRO A 441 19.37 -35.26 -38.43
C PRO A 441 20.34 -35.79 -37.35
N PRO A 442 21.46 -35.09 -37.08
CA PRO A 442 22.39 -35.48 -36.03
C PRO A 442 21.74 -35.54 -34.64
N PRO A 443 22.23 -36.37 -33.71
CA PRO A 443 21.74 -36.44 -32.32
C PRO A 443 21.72 -35.07 -31.62
N ALA A 444 22.70 -34.21 -31.92
CA ALA A 444 22.78 -32.84 -31.40
C ALA A 444 21.53 -32.00 -31.69
N VAL A 445 20.89 -32.20 -32.85
CA VAL A 445 19.64 -31.52 -33.22
C VAL A 445 18.52 -31.94 -32.28
N ARG A 446 18.33 -33.25 -32.12
CA ARG A 446 17.28 -33.80 -31.24
C ARG A 446 17.48 -33.38 -29.78
N GLU A 447 18.71 -33.45 -29.28
CA GLU A 447 19.05 -33.04 -27.92
C GLU A 447 18.84 -31.54 -27.69
N GLY A 448 19.25 -30.70 -28.64
CA GLY A 448 19.04 -29.26 -28.58
C GLY A 448 17.58 -28.86 -28.60
N VAL A 449 16.76 -29.49 -29.45
CA VAL A 449 15.31 -29.26 -29.51
C VAL A 449 14.64 -29.73 -28.22
N THR A 450 15.00 -30.91 -27.70
CA THR A 450 14.44 -31.42 -26.43
C THR A 450 14.72 -30.46 -25.27
N LEU A 451 15.95 -29.94 -25.19
CA LEU A 451 16.33 -28.95 -24.20
C LEU A 451 15.56 -27.63 -24.36
N LEU A 452 15.38 -27.16 -25.61
CA LEU A 452 14.62 -25.94 -25.88
C LEU A 452 13.16 -26.09 -25.44
N LEU A 453 12.54 -27.24 -25.71
CA LEU A 453 11.17 -27.52 -25.27
C LEU A 453 11.08 -27.49 -23.74
N GLU A 454 12.05 -28.07 -23.03
CA GLU A 454 12.13 -27.97 -21.57
C GLU A 454 12.22 -26.50 -21.11
N LEU A 455 13.09 -25.69 -21.73
CA LEU A 455 13.20 -24.26 -21.43
C LEU A 455 11.91 -23.48 -21.70
N ILE A 456 11.19 -23.80 -22.79
CA ILE A 456 9.88 -23.21 -23.11
C ILE A 456 8.87 -23.57 -22.02
N THR A 457 8.78 -24.84 -21.61
CA THR A 457 7.86 -25.24 -20.54
C THR A 457 8.16 -24.52 -19.22
N ILE A 458 9.45 -24.35 -18.90
CA ILE A 458 9.87 -23.58 -17.73
C ILE A 458 9.44 -22.12 -17.88
N HIS A 459 9.63 -21.52 -19.06
CA HIS A 459 9.22 -20.15 -19.36
C HIS A 459 7.71 -19.92 -19.26
N ASP A 460 6.91 -20.83 -19.81
CA ASP A 460 5.46 -20.76 -19.72
C ASP A 460 4.97 -20.94 -18.27
N SER A 461 5.69 -21.72 -17.46
CA SER A 461 5.40 -21.93 -16.03
C SER A 461 5.95 -20.85 -15.08
N MET A 462 6.68 -19.85 -15.58
CA MET A 462 7.27 -18.81 -14.72
C MET A 462 6.19 -17.97 -14.03
N MET A 463 6.47 -17.59 -12.78
CA MET A 463 5.67 -16.60 -12.08
C MET A 463 5.83 -15.25 -12.79
N VAL A 464 4.72 -14.68 -13.25
CA VAL A 464 4.74 -13.39 -13.95
C VAL A 464 4.81 -12.27 -12.90
N PRO A 465 5.75 -11.33 -13.02
CA PRO A 465 5.76 -10.13 -12.18
C PRO A 465 4.46 -9.35 -12.31
N ALA A 466 4.08 -8.57 -11.29
CA ALA A 466 2.86 -7.76 -11.32
C ALA A 466 2.80 -6.75 -12.49
N SER A 467 3.96 -6.39 -13.06
CA SER A 467 4.07 -5.56 -14.26
C SER A 467 3.54 -6.23 -15.55
N GLY A 468 3.32 -7.54 -15.54
CA GLY A 468 2.78 -8.30 -16.69
C GLY A 468 3.75 -8.46 -17.87
N ILE A 469 4.95 -7.89 -17.80
CA ILE A 469 5.94 -7.93 -18.88
C ILE A 469 6.73 -9.24 -18.78
N LYS A 470 6.51 -10.16 -19.72
CA LYS A 470 7.34 -11.35 -19.87
C LYS A 470 8.65 -11.00 -20.56
N PRO A 471 9.79 -11.54 -20.10
CA PRO A 471 11.08 -11.30 -20.76
C PRO A 471 11.10 -11.90 -22.16
N LEU A 472 11.80 -11.25 -23.09
CA LEU A 472 11.98 -11.72 -24.46
C LEU A 472 12.70 -13.08 -24.47
N PHE A 473 12.06 -14.08 -25.06
CA PHE A 473 12.61 -15.45 -25.14
C PHE A 473 13.40 -15.70 -26.44
N ASP A 474 13.24 -14.86 -27.47
CA ASP A 474 13.94 -15.00 -28.76
C ASP A 474 15.47 -15.11 -28.63
N PRO A 475 16.16 -14.33 -27.77
CA PRO A 475 17.62 -14.47 -27.60
C PRO A 475 18.03 -15.86 -27.08
N VAL A 476 17.17 -16.50 -26.29
CA VAL A 476 17.41 -17.86 -25.77
C VAL A 476 17.29 -18.89 -26.89
N ILE A 477 16.27 -18.75 -27.75
CA ILE A 477 16.08 -19.61 -28.92
C ILE A 477 17.30 -19.52 -29.84
N SER A 478 17.69 -18.29 -30.22
CA SER A 478 18.84 -18.04 -31.09
C SER A 478 20.14 -18.58 -30.50
N ALA A 479 20.44 -18.29 -29.23
CA ALA A 479 21.68 -18.73 -28.60
C ALA A 479 21.82 -20.27 -28.53
N LEU A 480 20.71 -21.01 -28.46
CA LEU A 480 20.72 -22.47 -28.42
C LEU A 480 20.70 -23.09 -29.83
N LEU A 481 19.86 -22.61 -30.74
CA LEU A 481 19.62 -23.24 -32.03
C LEU A 481 20.56 -22.76 -33.14
N ASP A 482 20.98 -21.50 -33.16
CA ASP A 482 21.83 -20.98 -34.25
C ASP A 482 23.17 -21.76 -34.35
N PRO A 483 23.87 -22.12 -33.25
CA PRO A 483 25.05 -22.98 -33.34
C PRO A 483 24.75 -24.37 -33.91
N ILE A 484 23.59 -24.95 -33.59
CA ILE A 484 23.17 -26.28 -34.09
C ILE A 484 22.92 -26.21 -35.60
N ILE A 485 22.27 -25.15 -36.07
CA ILE A 485 22.01 -24.93 -37.50
C ILE A 485 23.33 -24.75 -38.25
N GLN A 486 24.24 -23.91 -37.74
CA GLN A 486 25.57 -23.70 -38.33
C GLN A 486 26.36 -25.01 -38.48
N ILE A 487 26.22 -25.93 -37.52
CA ILE A 487 26.87 -27.24 -37.59
C ILE A 487 26.26 -28.12 -38.66
N CYS A 488 24.95 -28.07 -38.84
CA CYS A 488 24.28 -28.78 -39.93
C CYS A 488 24.72 -28.21 -41.30
N GLU A 489 24.89 -26.90 -41.41
CA GLU A 489 25.43 -26.24 -42.61
C GLU A 489 26.89 -26.64 -42.89
N GLN A 490 27.75 -26.67 -41.86
CA GLN A 490 29.14 -27.12 -42.01
C GLN A 490 29.23 -28.60 -42.41
N ALA A 491 28.39 -29.45 -41.81
CA ALA A 491 28.29 -30.86 -42.17
C ALA A 491 27.82 -31.05 -43.63
N MET A 492 26.85 -30.24 -44.06
CA MET A 492 26.36 -30.19 -45.44
C MET A 492 27.49 -29.84 -46.43
N GLU A 493 28.27 -28.78 -46.17
CA GLU A 493 29.38 -28.33 -47.02
C GLU A 493 30.55 -29.34 -47.04
N ALA A 494 30.85 -29.97 -45.91
CA ALA A 494 31.84 -31.04 -45.83
C ALA A 494 31.41 -32.28 -46.64
N HIS A 495 30.12 -32.60 -46.67
CA HIS A 495 29.57 -33.70 -47.45
C HIS A 495 29.55 -33.40 -48.96
N LYS A 496 29.24 -32.15 -49.33
CA LYS A 496 29.27 -31.67 -50.71
C LYS A 496 30.69 -31.77 -51.31
N SER A 497 31.70 -31.35 -50.56
CA SER A 497 33.10 -31.31 -51.04
C SER A 497 33.74 -32.70 -51.23
N LYS A 498 33.32 -33.74 -50.47
CA LYS A 498 33.81 -35.12 -50.66
C LYS A 498 33.49 -35.69 -52.05
N GLY A 499 32.38 -35.29 -52.67
CA GLY A 499 32.03 -35.73 -54.04
C GLY A 499 32.89 -35.12 -55.14
N SER A 500 33.55 -33.99 -54.89
CA SER A 500 34.39 -33.29 -55.87
C SER A 500 35.82 -33.86 -55.96
N ILE A 501 36.26 -34.62 -54.96
CA ILE A 501 37.63 -35.14 -54.86
C ILE A 501 37.77 -36.51 -55.54
N ASP A 502 36.70 -37.32 -55.55
CA ASP A 502 36.71 -38.63 -56.21
C ASP A 502 36.55 -38.55 -57.74
N SER A 503 35.96 -37.47 -58.28
CA SER A 503 35.88 -37.25 -59.74
C SER A 503 37.22 -36.83 -60.36
N SER A 504 38.13 -36.24 -59.59
CA SER A 504 39.42 -35.72 -60.06
C SER A 504 40.58 -36.74 -59.94
N ARG A 505 40.42 -37.83 -59.16
CA ARG A 505 41.46 -38.86 -59.00
C ARG A 505 41.47 -39.98 -60.05
N ARG A 506 40.47 -40.06 -60.93
CA ARG A 506 40.40 -41.14 -61.93
C ARG A 506 41.27 -40.95 -63.18
N ASN A 507 41.93 -39.79 -63.34
CA ASN A 507 42.66 -39.43 -64.57
C ASN A 507 44.18 -39.17 -64.42
N ARG A 508 44.88 -39.86 -63.52
CA ARG A 508 46.36 -39.88 -63.54
C ARG A 508 46.94 -41.27 -63.28
N THR A 509 47.34 -41.93 -64.37
CA THR A 509 48.36 -42.98 -64.37
C THR A 509 49.73 -42.38 -64.00
N ARG A 510 50.28 -42.73 -62.84
CA ARG A 510 51.74 -42.94 -62.65
C ARG A 510 52.07 -43.51 -61.26
N SER A 511 52.75 -44.67 -61.28
CA SER A 511 53.73 -45.22 -60.34
C SER A 511 54.06 -44.43 -59.06
N ASP A 512 53.88 -44.99 -57.87
CA ASP A 512 54.91 -45.84 -57.21
C ASP A 512 54.51 -46.30 -55.79
N VAL A 513 55.09 -47.46 -55.46
CA VAL A 513 55.13 -48.30 -54.26
C VAL A 513 55.13 -47.61 -52.88
N ALA A 514 54.27 -48.07 -51.94
CA ALA A 514 54.65 -48.58 -50.60
C ALA A 514 53.44 -49.11 -49.79
N GLN A 515 53.65 -50.30 -49.21
CA GLN A 515 52.70 -51.15 -48.46
C GLN A 515 52.17 -50.51 -47.17
N SER A 516 50.95 -50.82 -46.68
CA SER A 516 50.66 -51.90 -45.70
C SER A 516 49.40 -51.45 -44.93
N ARG A 517 48.33 -52.17 -44.59
CA ARG A 517 47.93 -53.59 -44.58
C ARG A 517 46.39 -53.63 -44.53
N ARG A 518 45.80 -54.57 -45.26
CA ARG A 518 44.35 -54.87 -45.35
C ARG A 518 43.81 -55.51 -44.07
N SER A 519 42.53 -55.31 -43.76
CA SER A 519 41.67 -56.40 -43.29
C SER A 519 40.70 -56.73 -44.43
N SER A 520 40.87 -57.92 -44.98
CA SER A 520 40.28 -58.39 -46.22
C SER A 520 39.46 -59.64 -45.93
N VAL A 521 38.17 -59.46 -45.59
CA VAL A 521 37.19 -60.57 -45.63
C VAL A 521 35.80 -60.11 -46.10
N ASP A 522 35.38 -58.85 -45.93
CA ASP A 522 34.00 -58.44 -46.30
C ASP A 522 33.79 -57.98 -47.75
N ALA A 523 34.83 -57.93 -48.59
CA ALA A 523 34.74 -57.35 -49.93
C ALA A 523 34.20 -58.29 -51.03
N ILE A 524 33.64 -59.46 -50.69
CA ILE A 524 33.26 -60.50 -51.68
C ILE A 524 31.73 -60.76 -51.76
N LEU A 525 30.89 -60.15 -50.92
CA LEU A 525 29.45 -60.47 -50.90
C LEU A 525 28.48 -59.27 -50.90
N THR A 526 28.71 -58.29 -51.77
CA THR A 526 27.63 -57.35 -52.14
C THR A 526 27.52 -57.26 -53.65
N PRO A 527 26.37 -57.63 -54.24
CA PRO A 527 26.15 -57.44 -55.66
C PRO A 527 26.09 -55.93 -55.92
N THR A 528 26.95 -55.47 -56.82
CA THR A 528 27.01 -54.11 -57.33
C THR A 528 25.69 -53.77 -58.04
N GLN A 529 24.68 -53.36 -57.29
CA GLN A 529 23.59 -52.59 -57.85
C GLN A 529 24.13 -51.20 -58.15
N VAL A 530 24.25 -50.91 -59.44
CA VAL A 530 24.55 -49.58 -59.96
C VAL A 530 23.34 -48.69 -59.65
N ALA A 531 23.32 -48.11 -58.44
CA ALA A 531 22.39 -47.03 -58.13
C ALA A 531 22.80 -45.80 -58.96
N PRO A 532 21.84 -45.06 -59.54
CA PRO A 532 22.14 -43.88 -60.35
C PRO A 532 22.89 -42.88 -59.48
N SER A 533 24.01 -42.37 -59.99
CA SER A 533 24.86 -41.39 -59.30
C SER A 533 24.08 -40.09 -59.04
N LYS A 534 23.32 -40.04 -57.95
CA LYS A 534 22.77 -38.80 -57.41
C LYS A 534 23.95 -37.90 -57.04
N SER A 535 23.85 -36.61 -57.33
CA SER A 535 24.91 -35.69 -56.97
C SER A 535 25.04 -35.64 -55.44
N ASN A 536 26.26 -35.70 -54.89
CA ASN A 536 26.48 -35.52 -53.44
C ASN A 536 25.91 -34.18 -52.94
N GLU A 537 25.72 -33.22 -53.84
CA GLU A 537 25.10 -31.93 -53.56
C GLU A 537 23.58 -32.03 -53.32
N THR A 538 22.86 -32.89 -54.05
CA THR A 538 21.44 -33.20 -53.83
C THR A 538 21.25 -33.81 -52.43
N ALA A 539 22.07 -34.80 -52.09
CA ALA A 539 22.04 -35.46 -50.77
C ALA A 539 22.36 -34.46 -49.63
N SER A 540 23.35 -33.58 -49.83
CA SER A 540 23.67 -32.50 -48.89
C SER A 540 22.48 -31.55 -48.65
N LYS A 541 21.73 -31.18 -49.69
CA LYS A 541 20.55 -30.31 -49.56
C LYS A 541 19.37 -31.01 -48.85
N ILE A 542 19.14 -32.28 -49.15
CA ILE A 542 18.11 -33.07 -48.45
C ILE A 542 18.43 -33.20 -46.96
N PHE A 543 19.71 -33.41 -46.61
CA PHE A 543 20.16 -33.48 -45.23
C PHE A 543 19.87 -32.19 -44.43
N ILE A 544 20.21 -31.01 -44.96
CA ILE A 544 19.95 -29.74 -44.24
C ILE A 544 18.45 -29.48 -44.10
N ILE A 545 17.64 -29.81 -45.12
CA ILE A 545 16.17 -29.71 -45.06
C ILE A 545 15.64 -30.60 -43.93
N ASN A 546 16.08 -31.86 -43.87
CA ASN A 546 15.70 -32.79 -42.79
C ASN A 546 16.07 -32.22 -41.40
N CYS A 547 17.26 -31.64 -41.25
CA CYS A 547 17.71 -31.04 -39.99
C CYS A 547 16.85 -29.83 -39.57
N LEU A 548 16.64 -28.88 -40.48
CA LEU A 548 15.83 -27.68 -40.22
C LEU A 548 14.39 -28.04 -39.89
N CYS A 549 13.83 -29.04 -40.56
CA CYS A 549 12.49 -29.56 -40.30
C CYS A 549 12.37 -30.21 -38.92
N ALA A 550 13.38 -31.01 -38.53
CA ALA A 550 13.43 -31.62 -37.21
C ALA A 550 13.46 -30.57 -36.08
N ILE A 551 14.01 -29.38 -36.36
CA ILE A 551 13.96 -28.22 -35.44
C ILE A 551 12.60 -27.53 -35.49
N GLN A 552 12.06 -27.27 -36.68
CA GLN A 552 10.84 -26.47 -36.87
C GLN A 552 9.58 -27.19 -36.34
N GLN A 553 9.42 -28.48 -36.63
CA GLN A 553 8.17 -29.22 -36.36
C GLN A 553 7.73 -29.19 -34.89
N PRO A 554 8.62 -29.41 -33.90
CA PRO A 554 8.22 -29.34 -32.49
C PRO A 554 7.90 -27.92 -32.02
N LEU A 555 8.52 -26.88 -32.63
CA LEU A 555 8.36 -25.49 -32.23
C LEU A 555 7.05 -24.86 -32.70
N LEU A 556 6.44 -25.38 -33.77
CA LEU A 556 5.15 -24.89 -34.30
C LEU A 556 4.02 -24.88 -33.26
N LYS A 557 4.09 -25.74 -32.24
CA LYS A 557 3.06 -25.89 -31.20
C LYS A 557 3.17 -24.83 -30.09
N HIS A 558 4.27 -24.07 -30.02
CA HIS A 558 4.54 -23.14 -28.93
C HIS A 558 4.46 -21.68 -29.39
N GLN A 559 3.57 -20.89 -28.78
CA GLN A 559 3.33 -19.48 -29.15
C GLN A 559 4.60 -18.62 -29.11
N VAL A 560 5.48 -18.88 -28.14
CA VAL A 560 6.72 -18.12 -27.91
C VAL A 560 7.72 -18.25 -29.06
N ALA A 561 7.78 -19.40 -29.72
CA ALA A 561 8.68 -19.64 -30.86
C ALA A 561 8.01 -19.37 -32.23
N ALA A 562 6.67 -19.35 -32.26
CA ALA A 562 5.89 -19.37 -33.49
C ALA A 562 5.90 -18.05 -34.28
N SER A 563 6.14 -16.89 -33.68
CA SER A 563 5.90 -15.59 -34.34
C SER A 563 7.05 -15.13 -35.25
N GLY A 564 8.31 -15.38 -34.85
CA GLY A 564 9.52 -14.88 -35.55
C GLY A 564 10.49 -15.99 -35.98
N TYR A 565 10.98 -16.80 -35.04
CA TYR A 565 12.04 -17.78 -35.33
C TYR A 565 11.56 -18.92 -36.26
N VAL A 566 10.35 -19.44 -36.04
CA VAL A 566 9.76 -20.47 -36.92
C VAL A 566 9.59 -19.99 -38.37
N LYS A 567 9.26 -18.71 -38.57
CA LYS A 567 9.19 -18.10 -39.91
C LYS A 567 10.56 -18.03 -40.58
N LYS A 568 11.61 -17.68 -39.81
CA LYS A 568 13.00 -17.69 -40.28
C LYS A 568 13.41 -19.11 -40.71
N LEU A 569 13.09 -20.13 -39.91
CA LEU A 569 13.33 -21.54 -40.27
C LEU A 569 12.59 -21.92 -41.56
N GLY A 570 11.32 -21.53 -41.71
CA GLY A 570 10.53 -21.76 -42.92
C GLY A 570 11.19 -21.17 -44.16
N ALA A 571 11.60 -19.90 -44.10
CA ALA A 571 12.29 -19.25 -45.21
C ALA A 571 13.61 -19.93 -45.60
N MET A 572 14.36 -20.49 -44.64
CA MET A 572 15.58 -21.27 -44.93
C MET A 572 15.25 -22.62 -45.58
N ILE A 573 14.20 -23.29 -45.13
CA ILE A 573 13.71 -24.54 -45.74
C ILE A 573 13.30 -24.27 -47.19
N ASP A 574 12.49 -23.24 -47.44
CA ASP A 574 12.01 -22.87 -48.78
C ASP A 574 13.17 -22.50 -49.72
N SER A 575 14.18 -21.79 -49.21
CA SER A 575 15.38 -21.43 -49.98
C SER A 575 16.19 -22.68 -50.37
N HIS A 576 16.40 -23.60 -49.44
CA HIS A 576 17.09 -24.86 -49.73
C HIS A 576 16.28 -25.79 -50.64
N MET A 577 14.96 -25.81 -50.48
CA MET A 577 14.03 -26.55 -51.33
C MET A 577 14.07 -26.02 -52.77
N SER A 578 13.95 -24.70 -52.96
CA SER A 578 14.01 -24.08 -54.28
C SER A 578 15.35 -24.37 -54.97
N SER A 579 16.47 -24.30 -54.24
CA SER A 579 17.80 -24.64 -54.76
C SER A 579 17.95 -26.13 -55.12
N LEU A 580 17.30 -27.03 -54.37
CA LEU A 580 17.24 -28.46 -54.67
C LEU A 580 16.45 -28.71 -55.96
N VAL A 581 15.26 -28.13 -56.08
CA VAL A 581 14.39 -28.22 -57.26
C VAL A 581 15.10 -27.69 -58.51
N GLU A 582 15.69 -26.49 -58.44
CA GLU A 582 16.41 -25.89 -59.58
C GLU A 582 17.54 -26.80 -60.08
N LYS A 583 18.28 -27.44 -59.17
CA LYS A 583 19.37 -28.36 -59.54
C LYS A 583 18.89 -29.66 -60.14
N GLU A 584 17.83 -30.25 -59.59
CA GLU A 584 17.26 -31.47 -60.16
C GLU A 584 16.64 -31.20 -61.53
N VAL A 585 15.92 -30.09 -61.69
CA VAL A 585 15.41 -29.64 -63.00
C VAL A 585 16.57 -29.44 -63.99
N LYS A 586 17.64 -28.75 -63.58
CA LYS A 586 18.84 -28.57 -64.42
C LYS A 586 19.50 -29.91 -64.77
N ALA A 587 19.60 -30.85 -63.83
CA ALA A 587 20.18 -32.17 -64.07
C ALA A 587 19.33 -32.97 -65.07
N ILE A 588 18.00 -32.94 -64.94
CA ILE A 588 17.06 -33.57 -65.88
C ILE A 588 17.19 -32.93 -67.26
N LEU A 589 17.13 -31.59 -67.35
CA LEU A 589 17.30 -30.87 -68.62
C LEU A 589 18.68 -31.12 -69.26
N THR A 590 19.73 -31.30 -68.47
CA THR A 590 21.07 -31.63 -68.97
C THR A 590 21.10 -33.04 -69.57
N LYS A 591 20.47 -34.02 -68.90
CA LYS A 591 20.30 -35.38 -69.44
C LYS A 591 19.50 -35.39 -70.75
N CYS A 592 18.56 -34.45 -70.91
CA CYS A 592 17.79 -34.28 -72.16
C CYS A 592 18.52 -33.46 -73.23
N GLY A 593 19.71 -32.89 -72.95
CA GLY A 593 20.39 -31.95 -73.85
C GLY A 593 19.68 -30.59 -74.03
N LEU A 594 18.69 -30.29 -73.17
CA LEU A 594 17.89 -29.07 -73.18
C LEU A 594 18.47 -27.95 -72.30
N SER A 595 19.31 -28.27 -71.32
CA SER A 595 19.82 -27.28 -70.35
C SER A 595 20.58 -26.13 -71.00
N ASN A 596 21.45 -26.41 -71.99
CA ASN A 596 22.25 -25.39 -72.66
C ASN A 596 21.44 -24.59 -73.68
N LYS A 597 20.28 -25.11 -74.09
CA LYS A 597 19.42 -24.53 -75.13
C LYS A 597 18.33 -23.63 -74.55
N MET A 598 17.98 -23.77 -73.26
CA MET A 598 16.94 -22.96 -72.60
C MET A 598 17.16 -21.45 -72.70
N PRO A 599 18.37 -20.90 -72.49
CA PRO A 599 18.60 -19.46 -72.59
C PRO A 599 18.23 -18.90 -73.97
N LEU A 600 18.47 -19.66 -75.05
CA LEU A 600 18.16 -19.26 -76.43
C LEU A 600 16.65 -19.10 -76.68
N PHE A 601 15.82 -19.83 -75.93
CA PHE A 601 14.36 -19.72 -76.03
C PHE A 601 13.79 -18.59 -75.15
N LEU A 602 14.51 -18.20 -74.09
CA LEU A 602 14.14 -17.12 -73.18
C LEU A 602 14.54 -15.73 -73.72
N ASP A 603 15.66 -15.60 -74.42
CA ASP A 603 16.18 -14.35 -75.03
C ASP A 603 15.56 -14.03 -76.41
N THR A 604 14.30 -14.43 -76.62
CA THR A 604 13.57 -14.27 -77.89
C THR A 604 13.26 -12.81 -78.27
N SER A 605 13.69 -11.82 -77.47
CA SER A 605 13.46 -10.40 -77.73
C SER A 605 14.51 -9.71 -78.62
N GLU A 606 15.71 -10.26 -78.82
CA GLU A 606 16.81 -9.53 -79.52
C GLU A 606 17.64 -10.32 -80.56
N SER A 607 17.39 -11.61 -80.83
CA SER A 607 18.13 -12.35 -81.86
C SER A 607 17.53 -12.19 -83.26
N ALA A 608 18.27 -11.58 -84.20
CA ALA A 608 17.85 -11.27 -85.57
C ALA A 608 17.78 -12.47 -86.55
N SER A 609 18.02 -13.69 -86.09
CA SER A 609 18.04 -14.94 -86.88
C SER A 609 16.98 -15.92 -86.38
N ALA A 610 16.27 -16.59 -87.29
CA ALA A 610 15.25 -17.58 -86.93
C ALA A 610 15.86 -18.75 -86.14
N LEU A 611 15.25 -19.16 -85.03
CA LEU A 611 15.72 -20.26 -84.18
C LEU A 611 15.82 -21.61 -84.94
N SER A 612 15.13 -21.77 -86.06
CA SER A 612 15.25 -22.94 -86.94
C SER A 612 16.59 -23.06 -87.68
N GLU A 613 17.33 -21.94 -87.87
CA GLU A 613 18.57 -21.89 -88.66
C GLU A 613 19.83 -22.07 -87.81
N MET A 614 19.71 -21.97 -86.48
CA MET A 614 20.82 -22.21 -85.55
C MET A 614 21.05 -23.71 -85.37
N GLU A 615 22.32 -24.13 -85.43
CA GLU A 615 22.72 -25.55 -85.39
C GLU A 615 22.23 -26.26 -84.10
N GLU A 616 22.24 -25.56 -82.96
CA GLU A 616 21.82 -26.11 -81.66
C GLU A 616 20.29 -26.25 -81.50
N THR A 617 19.50 -25.42 -82.16
CA THR A 617 18.01 -25.40 -82.10
C THR A 617 17.34 -25.88 -83.39
N SER A 618 18.12 -26.55 -84.26
CA SER A 618 17.63 -27.18 -85.47
C SER A 618 16.51 -28.21 -85.19
N PRO A 619 15.58 -28.43 -86.14
CA PRO A 619 14.44 -29.34 -85.93
C PRO A 619 14.85 -30.77 -85.56
N ALA A 620 15.97 -31.27 -86.09
CA ALA A 620 16.50 -32.60 -85.79
C ALA A 620 17.05 -32.68 -84.35
N ALA A 621 17.88 -31.70 -83.96
CA ALA A 621 18.46 -31.64 -82.62
C ALA A 621 17.40 -31.41 -81.53
N LEU A 622 16.37 -30.60 -81.81
CA LEU A 622 15.26 -30.37 -80.88
C LEU A 622 14.35 -31.60 -80.76
N SER A 623 14.10 -32.31 -81.88
CA SER A 623 13.35 -33.58 -81.87
C SER A 623 14.04 -34.64 -81.02
N GLU A 624 15.37 -34.77 -81.11
CA GLU A 624 16.13 -35.73 -80.30
C GLU A 624 16.08 -35.38 -78.80
N CYS A 625 16.26 -34.10 -78.46
CA CYS A 625 16.13 -33.60 -77.09
C CYS A 625 14.71 -33.80 -76.51
N LEU A 626 13.66 -33.53 -77.29
CA LEU A 626 12.27 -33.73 -76.87
C LEU A 626 11.92 -35.22 -76.73
N LYS A 627 12.46 -36.10 -77.59
CA LYS A 627 12.34 -37.55 -77.43
C LYS A 627 12.99 -38.04 -76.14
N ALA A 628 14.18 -37.52 -75.80
CA ALA A 628 14.85 -37.82 -74.54
C ALA A 628 14.07 -37.30 -73.33
N PHE A 629 13.51 -36.08 -73.42
CA PHE A 629 12.66 -35.48 -72.39
C PHE A 629 11.38 -36.28 -72.14
N PHE A 630 10.64 -36.64 -73.19
CA PHE A 630 9.45 -37.48 -73.06
C PHE A 630 9.80 -38.91 -72.62
N GLY A 631 10.96 -39.44 -73.03
CA GLY A 631 11.45 -40.73 -72.54
C GLY A 631 11.71 -40.74 -71.03
N LEU A 632 12.19 -39.63 -70.47
CA LEU A 632 12.39 -39.47 -69.02
C LEU A 632 11.10 -39.22 -68.24
N ILE A 633 10.12 -38.54 -68.83
CA ILE A 633 8.83 -38.26 -68.18
C ILE A 633 7.84 -39.43 -68.27
N LEU A 634 7.85 -40.17 -69.39
CA LEU A 634 6.90 -41.25 -69.68
C LEU A 634 7.50 -42.66 -69.49
N GLY A 635 8.82 -42.78 -69.34
CA GLY A 635 9.51 -44.07 -69.22
C GLY A 635 9.43 -44.68 -67.82
N SER A 636 9.34 -46.01 -67.75
CA SER A 636 9.26 -46.78 -66.49
C SER A 636 10.59 -46.86 -65.72
N ASP A 637 11.73 -46.66 -66.40
CA ASP A 637 13.05 -47.04 -65.88
C ASP A 637 13.83 -45.85 -65.28
N THR A 638 13.36 -44.63 -65.48
CA THR A 638 13.97 -43.38 -64.95
C THR A 638 12.88 -42.38 -64.60
N SER A 639 12.16 -42.62 -63.50
CA SER A 639 11.11 -41.72 -63.00
C SER A 639 11.68 -40.40 -62.47
N LEU A 640 10.80 -39.40 -62.34
CA LEU A 640 11.10 -38.16 -61.63
C LEU A 640 11.62 -38.47 -60.21
N PRO A 641 12.47 -37.60 -59.63
CA PRO A 641 12.97 -37.82 -58.29
C PRO A 641 11.83 -37.86 -57.26
N GLU A 642 11.72 -39.00 -56.56
CA GLU A 642 10.71 -39.21 -55.50
C GLU A 642 11.20 -38.76 -54.11
N PHE A 643 12.44 -38.28 -54.01
CA PHE A 643 13.05 -37.73 -52.79
C PHE A 643 12.86 -38.61 -51.54
N GLU A 644 12.96 -39.95 -51.66
CA GLU A 644 12.70 -40.90 -50.56
C GLU A 644 13.50 -40.61 -49.26
N GLU A 645 14.70 -40.06 -49.40
CA GLU A 645 15.62 -39.72 -48.30
C GLU A 645 15.20 -38.45 -47.53
N MET A 646 14.25 -37.66 -48.06
CA MET A 646 13.64 -36.56 -47.31
C MET A 646 12.68 -37.13 -46.27
N GLN A 647 12.76 -36.76 -45.00
CA GLN A 647 12.03 -37.49 -43.95
C GLN A 647 10.54 -37.14 -43.87
N LEU A 648 10.15 -35.92 -44.28
CA LEU A 648 8.78 -35.44 -44.19
C LEU A 648 7.98 -35.70 -45.48
N PRO A 649 6.85 -36.46 -45.41
CA PRO A 649 6.08 -36.81 -46.61
C PRO A 649 5.51 -35.62 -47.39
N HIS A 650 5.05 -34.56 -46.71
CA HIS A 650 4.48 -33.39 -47.39
C HIS A 650 5.54 -32.63 -48.19
N LEU A 651 6.77 -32.54 -47.68
CA LEU A 651 7.88 -31.90 -48.38
C LEU A 651 8.35 -32.75 -49.57
N ARG A 652 8.26 -34.08 -49.50
CA ARG A 652 8.50 -34.96 -50.67
C ARG A 652 7.53 -34.62 -51.79
N SER A 653 6.23 -34.62 -51.49
CA SER A 653 5.20 -34.29 -52.49
C SER A 653 5.37 -32.88 -53.02
N GLU A 654 5.71 -31.92 -52.16
CA GLU A 654 5.94 -30.54 -52.57
C GLU A 654 7.16 -30.39 -53.48
N ALA A 655 8.29 -31.01 -53.15
CA ALA A 655 9.49 -31.02 -53.98
C ALA A 655 9.22 -31.65 -55.35
N SER A 656 8.57 -32.82 -55.39
CA SER A 656 8.21 -33.50 -56.65
C SER A 656 7.25 -32.66 -57.50
N VAL A 657 6.23 -32.04 -56.89
CA VAL A 657 5.30 -31.13 -57.57
C VAL A 657 6.02 -29.89 -58.09
N GLN A 658 6.96 -29.30 -57.33
CA GLN A 658 7.74 -28.15 -57.77
C GLN A 658 8.67 -28.51 -58.95
N VAL A 659 9.34 -29.67 -58.92
CA VAL A 659 10.13 -30.19 -60.06
C VAL A 659 9.24 -30.38 -61.29
N ALA A 660 8.11 -31.06 -61.13
CA ALA A 660 7.13 -31.26 -62.20
C ALA A 660 6.67 -29.91 -62.80
N ARG A 661 6.35 -28.95 -61.94
CA ARG A 661 5.89 -27.61 -62.36
C ARG A 661 6.97 -26.88 -63.15
N SER A 662 8.20 -26.83 -62.65
CA SER A 662 9.31 -26.17 -63.36
C SER A 662 9.67 -26.85 -64.68
N LEU A 663 9.56 -28.19 -64.77
CA LEU A 663 9.73 -28.90 -66.05
C LEU A 663 8.60 -28.60 -67.04
N ALA A 664 7.36 -28.50 -66.58
CA ALA A 664 6.22 -28.13 -67.41
C ALA A 664 6.33 -26.68 -67.91
N GLU A 665 6.75 -25.75 -67.06
CA GLU A 665 7.02 -24.35 -67.42
C GLU A 665 8.17 -24.26 -68.42
N GLY A 666 9.27 -25.00 -68.20
CA GLY A 666 10.37 -25.10 -69.15
C GLY A 666 9.92 -25.62 -70.52
N TYR A 667 9.08 -26.65 -70.54
CA TYR A 667 8.48 -27.16 -71.78
C TYR A 667 7.56 -26.13 -72.44
N GLU A 668 6.76 -25.39 -71.67
CA GLU A 668 5.86 -24.36 -72.18
C GLU A 668 6.61 -23.24 -72.93
N VAL A 669 7.79 -22.84 -72.42
CA VAL A 669 8.67 -21.88 -73.10
C VAL A 669 9.13 -22.42 -74.45
N ILE A 670 9.59 -23.68 -74.51
CA ILE A 670 10.01 -24.34 -75.75
C ILE A 670 8.82 -24.45 -76.72
N TYR A 671 7.65 -24.85 -76.22
CA TYR A 671 6.43 -25.02 -77.00
C TYR A 671 6.02 -23.70 -77.67
N LYS A 672 5.98 -22.60 -76.90
CA LYS A 672 5.69 -21.26 -77.43
C LYS A 672 6.71 -20.83 -78.49
N ALA A 673 8.00 -21.09 -78.26
CA ALA A 673 9.04 -20.76 -79.22
C ALA A 673 8.94 -21.58 -80.53
N ILE A 674 8.57 -22.86 -80.46
CA ILE A 674 8.35 -23.70 -81.65
C ILE A 674 7.15 -23.21 -82.47
N LEU A 675 6.07 -22.76 -81.80
CA LEU A 675 4.83 -22.31 -82.43
C LEU A 675 4.86 -20.87 -82.93
N ASP A 676 5.82 -20.05 -82.50
CA ASP A 676 5.99 -18.69 -83.00
C ASP A 676 6.41 -18.72 -84.49
N PRO A 677 5.60 -18.15 -85.41
CA PRO A 677 5.93 -18.09 -86.83
C PRO A 677 7.27 -17.41 -87.14
N LYS A 678 7.76 -16.54 -86.24
CA LYS A 678 9.05 -15.83 -86.38
C LYS A 678 10.26 -16.77 -86.34
N ASN A 679 10.11 -17.95 -85.74
CA ASN A 679 11.21 -18.89 -85.52
C ASN A 679 11.43 -19.92 -86.63
N GLY A 680 10.61 -19.89 -87.70
CA GLY A 680 10.90 -20.57 -88.97
C GLY A 680 10.73 -22.10 -89.00
N TYR A 681 10.12 -22.71 -87.98
CA TYR A 681 9.88 -24.16 -87.97
C TYR A 681 8.83 -24.59 -89.02
N LEU A 682 9.23 -25.45 -89.97
CA LEU A 682 8.40 -25.88 -91.10
C LEU A 682 7.18 -26.74 -90.71
N ASP A 683 7.29 -27.54 -89.66
CA ASP A 683 6.19 -28.38 -89.13
C ASP A 683 6.20 -28.40 -87.58
N PRO A 684 5.71 -27.32 -86.95
CA PRO A 684 5.79 -27.17 -85.49
C PRO A 684 4.91 -28.16 -84.73
N LYS A 685 3.85 -28.69 -85.36
CA LYS A 685 2.91 -29.63 -84.73
C LYS A 685 3.43 -31.06 -84.65
N SER A 686 4.32 -31.46 -85.55
CA SER A 686 5.00 -32.78 -85.46
C SER A 686 6.15 -32.77 -84.46
N LEU A 687 6.82 -31.61 -84.30
CA LEU A 687 7.91 -31.43 -83.35
C LEU A 687 7.43 -31.30 -81.90
N ALA A 688 6.34 -30.56 -81.67
CA ALA A 688 5.71 -30.33 -80.37
C ALA A 688 4.37 -31.06 -80.25
N ARG A 689 4.42 -32.40 -80.16
CA ARG A 689 3.25 -33.29 -80.24
C ARG A 689 2.22 -33.12 -79.12
N HIS A 690 2.64 -32.64 -77.95
CA HIS A 690 1.80 -32.53 -76.74
C HIS A 690 1.66 -31.07 -76.34
N PRO A 691 0.44 -30.53 -76.13
CA PRO A 691 0.27 -29.19 -75.56
C PRO A 691 0.74 -29.17 -74.09
N PRO A 692 1.17 -28.00 -73.57
CA PRO A 692 1.63 -27.86 -72.18
C PRO A 692 0.63 -28.38 -71.13
N ASP A 693 -0.68 -28.22 -71.36
CA ASP A 693 -1.74 -28.75 -70.47
C ASP A 693 -1.73 -30.28 -70.37
N GLN A 694 -1.42 -30.96 -71.48
CA GLN A 694 -1.26 -32.42 -71.49
C GLN A 694 -0.02 -32.84 -70.72
N ILE A 695 1.07 -32.08 -70.80
CA ILE A 695 2.30 -32.33 -70.03
C ILE A 695 2.09 -32.13 -68.53
N ARG A 696 1.37 -31.07 -68.13
CA ARG A 696 0.96 -30.87 -66.73
C ARG A 696 0.14 -32.04 -66.19
N THR A 697 -0.83 -32.52 -66.99
CA THR A 697 -1.64 -33.70 -66.64
C THR A 697 -0.79 -34.97 -66.49
N ILE A 698 0.17 -35.19 -67.38
CA ILE A 698 1.10 -36.34 -67.34
C ILE A 698 1.99 -36.30 -66.10
N LEU A 699 2.41 -35.10 -65.69
CA LEU A 699 3.25 -34.88 -64.51
C LEU A 699 2.46 -34.84 -63.20
N GLY A 700 1.13 -34.97 -63.25
CA GLY A 700 0.25 -35.05 -62.07
C GLY A 700 0.07 -33.73 -61.31
N ILE A 701 0.19 -32.59 -62.01
CA ILE A 701 0.11 -31.23 -61.44
C ILE A 701 -1.03 -30.38 -61.98
#